data_AF-A0A838TVS8-F1
#
_entry.id   AF-A0A838TVS8-F1
#
_cell.length_a   1.000
_cell.length_b   1.000
_cell.length_c   1.000
_cell.angle_alpha   90.00
_cell.angle_beta   90.00
_cell.angle_gamma   90.00
#
_symmetry.space_group_name_H-M   'P 1'
#
loop_
_entity.id
_entity.type
_entity.pdbx_description
1 polymer ?
#
loop_
_entity_poly.entity_id
_entity_poly.type
_entity_poly.pdbx_seq_one_letter_code
_entity_poly.pdbx_strand_id
1 'polypeptide(L)'
;MKNVLTIKFLKRVLTYVGILTVICLSGLSWYYYYLNGLAITYNDSMSHLNIARFVTDNIQPGFSQLGGVWLPVPHLLAMTLIWDNWSWHSGFAGSLFSMIGYVVATLSVFKIVQYITSNFWASMIGAAAFALNLNILYLQATPLTESLYVSFFVLSALAFTAYVVKDNPKYLLLLGLFGALQVLTRYDGWFVVVCEGILIMSYEWFYKKRAFSEAAAKTTVFAFPVIFGIAIWLLWNYLIFDNIIYFATGPYSAHSQQSNLEAQSGLVTKHNILIAIKAYWYSMVGNIGILMLFVGIIGSLSYFFITKTKENLFKFLITAFLFTPIFFNILALYLGFSVITVPELGLDTANNPSAQWFNVRYGIYALPFVAVFVGVLASVHRTAAVGVVALIVIQTFVMSQHSLINVIDGTIGSSSFDNYDIGRELKNRVKDDEKILLSTSFFNSVAFVSGHPLKQFVHEGASDMWAETLDAPEKHVKWVVMANGDTGESVYNHTLKEDKKKFLKKYKQVYAGNHAFIFTLKERGDYVLGIEEKKIVFGEEDFVIKGVNSYDLAYRSEDEIRSTFDDLHMAGVNTVRFWFFGEGTKDSFQPTAGSFNEERLQNTDLIFALAKQYDMKVIPVLINNWPEYGGKEQYLRWIGKNPKGKTDAFYTDKAAKALFKNYINHVMTRQNTLTHKTYAQETAILAWDIMNEPRIDGKDKSVIKPWLGEMTTYIRTLDNVHMLTIGTERTSSNTNEGHTLLCAEPNIDICSVHVYLYDKEKLLFTSPASVKTFLTTQKGIADRAGKPLLLQEFGVSKNTKPYGKEPLETLQDISSSARNMGYSGSMVWNWSIKEDNSFGFSPKGDSRGKYNLDDLNAVIR
;
A
#
# COMPACT_ATOMS: atom_id res chain seq x y z
N MET A 1 -28.97 -42.08 -55.20
CA MET A 1 -29.50 -41.67 -53.88
C MET A 1 -28.59 -42.05 -52.70
N LYS A 2 -28.10 -43.30 -52.56
CA LYS A 2 -27.19 -43.72 -51.45
C LYS A 2 -25.95 -42.82 -51.25
N ASN A 3 -25.25 -42.42 -52.32
CA ASN A 3 -24.06 -41.56 -52.22
C ASN A 3 -24.35 -40.14 -51.72
N VAL A 4 -25.51 -39.56 -52.02
CA VAL A 4 -25.88 -38.20 -51.59
C VAL A 4 -26.26 -38.17 -50.11
N LEU A 5 -26.97 -39.20 -49.62
CA LEU A 5 -27.24 -39.37 -48.19
C LEU A 5 -25.95 -39.55 -47.40
N THR A 6 -25.01 -40.34 -47.92
CA THR A 6 -23.70 -40.60 -47.28
C THR A 6 -22.86 -39.33 -47.18
N ILE A 7 -22.80 -38.49 -48.23
CA ILE A 7 -22.06 -37.21 -48.21
C ILE A 7 -22.69 -36.19 -47.25
N LYS A 8 -24.03 -36.08 -47.21
CA LYS A 8 -24.72 -35.20 -46.26
C LYS A 8 -24.49 -35.65 -44.82
N PHE A 9 -24.56 -36.95 -44.57
CA PHE A 9 -24.26 -37.54 -43.26
C PHE A 9 -22.82 -37.25 -42.84
N LEU A 10 -21.83 -37.50 -43.72
CA LEU A 10 -20.42 -37.23 -43.45
C LEU A 10 -20.16 -35.76 -43.12
N LYS A 11 -20.71 -34.81 -43.89
CA LYS A 11 -20.58 -33.37 -43.60
C LYS A 11 -21.17 -32.99 -42.24
N ARG A 12 -22.29 -33.61 -41.86
CA ARG A 12 -22.93 -33.38 -40.57
C ARG A 12 -22.06 -33.91 -39.43
N VAL A 13 -21.52 -35.13 -39.57
CA VAL A 13 -20.55 -35.70 -38.60
C VAL A 13 -19.32 -34.81 -38.47
N LEU A 14 -18.71 -34.40 -39.58
CA LEU A 14 -17.54 -33.51 -39.58
C LEU A 14 -17.82 -32.15 -38.92
N THR A 15 -19.04 -31.64 -39.04
CA THR A 15 -19.45 -30.40 -38.35
C THR A 15 -19.47 -30.60 -36.83
N TYR A 16 -20.06 -31.70 -36.34
CA TYR A 16 -20.08 -32.01 -34.91
C TYR A 16 -18.69 -32.28 -34.35
N VAL A 17 -17.87 -33.02 -35.09
CA VAL A 17 -16.45 -33.24 -34.73
C VAL A 17 -15.71 -31.91 -34.67
N GLY A 18 -15.88 -31.04 -35.67
CA GLY A 18 -15.28 -29.71 -35.69
C GLY A 18 -15.71 -28.84 -34.50
N ILE A 19 -17.00 -28.84 -34.14
CA ILE A 19 -17.50 -28.13 -32.95
C ILE A 19 -16.81 -28.66 -31.69
N LEU A 20 -16.76 -29.99 -31.50
CA LEU A 20 -16.12 -30.61 -30.35
C LEU A 20 -14.62 -30.28 -30.31
N THR A 21 -13.93 -30.32 -31.45
CA THR A 21 -12.51 -29.95 -31.56
C THR A 21 -12.26 -28.51 -31.12
N VAL A 22 -13.09 -27.56 -31.53
CA VAL A 22 -12.92 -26.14 -31.16
C VAL A 22 -13.22 -25.92 -29.67
N ILE A 23 -14.22 -26.61 -29.11
CA ILE A 23 -14.50 -26.58 -27.66
C ILE A 23 -13.31 -27.15 -26.87
N CYS A 24 -12.80 -28.32 -27.28
CA CYS A 24 -11.63 -28.93 -26.65
C CYS A 24 -10.39 -28.03 -26.78
N LEU A 25 -10.17 -27.41 -27.93
CA LEU A 25 -9.05 -26.51 -28.16
C LEU A 25 -9.12 -25.28 -27.25
N SER A 26 -10.30 -24.66 -27.10
CA SER A 26 -10.52 -23.54 -26.18
C SER A 26 -10.23 -23.93 -24.73
N GLY A 27 -10.77 -25.06 -24.26
CA GLY A 27 -10.57 -25.56 -22.90
C GLY A 27 -9.11 -25.95 -22.62
N LEU A 28 -8.46 -26.68 -23.53
CA LEU A 28 -7.05 -27.05 -23.42
C LEU A 28 -6.14 -25.82 -23.44
N SER A 29 -6.46 -24.83 -24.28
CA SER A 29 -5.71 -23.58 -24.33
C SER A 29 -5.82 -22.80 -23.02
N TRP A 30 -7.02 -22.65 -22.46
CA TRP A 30 -7.19 -22.00 -21.16
C TRP A 30 -6.43 -22.75 -20.07
N TYR A 31 -6.57 -24.08 -20.01
CA TYR A 31 -5.88 -24.91 -19.02
C TYR A 31 -4.35 -24.80 -19.14
N TYR A 32 -3.81 -24.77 -20.36
CA TYR A 32 -2.39 -24.55 -20.60
C TYR A 32 -1.91 -23.21 -20.05
N TYR A 33 -2.59 -22.10 -20.37
CA TYR A 33 -2.18 -20.78 -19.88
C TYR A 33 -2.40 -20.62 -18.38
N TYR A 34 -3.44 -21.23 -17.81
CA TYR A 34 -3.66 -21.29 -16.37
C TYR A 34 -2.50 -21.98 -15.63
N LEU A 35 -2.11 -23.19 -16.06
CA LEU A 35 -1.02 -23.95 -15.43
C LEU A 35 0.33 -23.23 -15.50
N ASN A 36 0.55 -22.40 -16.51
CA ASN A 36 1.78 -21.63 -16.69
C ASN A 36 1.71 -20.22 -16.06
N GLY A 37 0.64 -19.87 -15.35
CA GLY A 37 0.47 -18.54 -14.73
C GLY A 37 0.27 -17.40 -15.75
N LEU A 38 -0.09 -17.72 -16.99
CA LEU A 38 -0.21 -16.78 -18.10
C LEU A 38 -1.63 -16.21 -18.29
N ALA A 39 -2.64 -16.77 -17.62
CA ALA A 39 -4.04 -16.35 -17.76
C ALA A 39 -4.34 -14.96 -17.15
N ILE A 40 -3.51 -14.49 -16.22
CA ILE A 40 -3.71 -13.27 -15.42
C ILE A 40 -2.50 -12.32 -15.49
N THR A 41 -1.80 -12.30 -16.62
CA THR A 41 -0.57 -11.49 -16.80
C THR A 41 -0.86 -10.00 -16.96
N TYR A 42 -1.99 -9.68 -17.60
CA TYR A 42 -2.42 -8.31 -17.83
C TYR A 42 -3.00 -7.65 -16.57
N ASN A 43 -2.59 -6.41 -16.30
CA ASN A 43 -3.15 -5.58 -15.24
C ASN A 43 -4.67 -5.37 -15.40
N ASP A 44 -5.11 -5.13 -16.63
CA ASP A 44 -6.53 -4.97 -16.97
C ASP A 44 -7.34 -6.24 -16.66
N SER A 45 -6.76 -7.43 -16.83
CA SER A 45 -7.45 -8.69 -16.53
C SER A 45 -7.78 -8.83 -15.04
N MET A 46 -6.83 -8.50 -14.17
CA MET A 46 -7.06 -8.49 -12.72
C MET A 46 -8.10 -7.43 -12.34
N SER A 47 -8.05 -6.27 -13.00
CA SER A 47 -8.99 -5.17 -12.77
C SER A 47 -10.42 -5.51 -13.14
N HIS A 48 -10.66 -6.16 -14.28
CA HIS A 48 -11.99 -6.63 -14.68
C HIS A 48 -12.58 -7.62 -13.66
N LEU A 49 -11.76 -8.54 -13.13
CA LEU A 49 -12.19 -9.50 -12.13
C LEU A 49 -12.53 -8.82 -10.79
N ASN A 50 -11.70 -7.87 -10.36
CA ASN A 50 -11.95 -7.10 -9.14
C ASN A 50 -13.24 -6.29 -9.23
N ILE A 51 -13.51 -5.61 -10.36
CA ILE A 51 -14.76 -4.88 -10.56
C ILE A 51 -15.98 -5.79 -10.45
N ALA A 52 -15.93 -6.96 -11.08
CA ALA A 52 -17.02 -7.94 -10.94
C ALA A 52 -17.22 -8.38 -9.49
N ARG A 53 -16.12 -8.56 -8.74
CA ARG A 53 -16.15 -9.02 -7.35
C ARG A 53 -16.55 -7.92 -6.35
N PHE A 54 -16.17 -6.66 -6.58
CA PHE A 54 -16.50 -5.51 -5.75
C PHE A 54 -18.01 -5.30 -5.57
N VAL A 55 -18.84 -5.79 -6.50
CA VAL A 55 -20.30 -5.79 -6.33
C VAL A 55 -20.73 -6.52 -5.06
N THR A 56 -19.93 -7.48 -4.57
CA THR A 56 -20.27 -8.40 -3.48
C THR A 56 -19.26 -8.39 -2.33
N ASP A 57 -17.97 -8.20 -2.63
CA ASP A 57 -16.86 -8.14 -1.68
C ASP A 57 -16.26 -6.74 -1.74
N ASN A 58 -16.86 -5.81 -1.00
CA ASN A 58 -16.42 -4.43 -0.86
C ASN A 58 -16.95 -3.90 0.48
N ILE A 59 -16.40 -2.80 0.97
CA ILE A 59 -16.89 -2.10 2.16
C ILE A 59 -18.29 -1.53 1.90
N GLN A 60 -18.57 -1.09 0.66
CA GLN A 60 -19.89 -0.68 0.21
C GLN A 60 -20.31 -1.50 -1.03
N PRO A 61 -20.78 -2.75 -0.84
CA PRO A 61 -21.17 -3.62 -1.95
C PRO A 61 -22.43 -3.11 -2.65
N GLY A 62 -22.52 -3.34 -3.96
CA GLY A 62 -23.67 -2.93 -4.77
C GLY A 62 -23.33 -2.81 -6.25
N PHE A 63 -24.36 -2.73 -7.10
CA PHE A 63 -24.16 -2.61 -8.54
C PHE A 63 -23.41 -1.34 -8.95
N SER A 64 -23.45 -0.27 -8.13
CA SER A 64 -22.67 0.95 -8.35
C SER A 64 -21.17 0.68 -8.48
N GLN A 65 -20.67 -0.42 -7.91
CA GLN A 65 -19.27 -0.83 -7.99
C GLN A 65 -18.82 -1.32 -9.39
N LEU A 66 -19.74 -1.46 -10.35
CA LEU A 66 -19.40 -1.69 -11.76
C LEU A 66 -18.62 -0.51 -12.38
N GLY A 67 -18.61 0.64 -11.72
CA GLY A 67 -17.83 1.81 -12.12
C GLY A 67 -18.46 2.57 -13.29
N GLY A 68 -17.68 3.51 -13.83
CA GLY A 68 -18.14 4.43 -14.88
C GLY A 68 -17.26 4.47 -16.13
N VAL A 69 -16.12 3.77 -16.19
CA VAL A 69 -15.19 3.85 -17.33
C VAL A 69 -15.37 2.69 -18.29
N TRP A 70 -15.33 1.45 -17.80
CA TRP A 70 -15.50 0.27 -18.64
C TRP A 70 -16.97 -0.14 -18.76
N LEU A 71 -17.32 -0.65 -19.93
CA LEU A 71 -18.68 -1.04 -20.25
C LEU A 71 -19.09 -2.32 -19.49
N PRO A 72 -20.40 -2.52 -19.23
CA PRO A 72 -20.82 -3.40 -18.14
C PRO A 72 -20.90 -4.89 -18.50
N VAL A 73 -21.05 -5.27 -19.78
CA VAL A 73 -21.33 -6.68 -20.15
C VAL A 73 -20.25 -7.66 -19.66
N PRO A 74 -18.93 -7.41 -19.84
CA PRO A 74 -17.89 -8.30 -19.32
C PRO A 74 -18.00 -8.54 -17.81
N HIS A 75 -18.23 -7.47 -17.05
CA HIS A 75 -18.32 -7.53 -15.59
C HIS A 75 -19.59 -8.23 -15.11
N LEU A 76 -20.73 -7.95 -15.75
CA LEU A 76 -22.00 -8.62 -15.45
C LEU A 76 -21.93 -10.12 -15.70
N LEU A 77 -21.23 -10.55 -16.75
CA LEU A 77 -21.01 -11.95 -17.04
C LEU A 77 -20.07 -12.58 -16.01
N ALA A 78 -18.90 -11.98 -15.76
CA ALA A 78 -17.93 -12.48 -14.78
C ALA A 78 -18.53 -12.59 -13.36
N MET A 79 -19.39 -11.64 -12.98
CA MET A 79 -20.10 -11.63 -11.69
C MET A 79 -20.89 -12.91 -11.44
N THR A 80 -21.37 -13.60 -12.48
CA THR A 80 -22.11 -14.86 -12.31
C THR A 80 -21.25 -16.02 -11.78
N LEU A 81 -19.92 -15.90 -11.82
CA LEU A 81 -18.96 -16.96 -11.46
C LEU A 81 -17.90 -16.52 -10.45
N ILE A 82 -17.78 -15.23 -10.13
CA ILE A 82 -16.66 -14.67 -9.35
C ILE A 82 -16.76 -14.88 -7.82
N TRP A 83 -17.74 -15.67 -7.36
CA TRP A 83 -18.12 -15.80 -5.96
C TRP A 83 -17.08 -16.52 -5.09
N ASP A 84 -16.22 -17.35 -5.69
CA ASP A 84 -15.19 -18.11 -4.99
C ASP A 84 -13.77 -17.64 -5.35
N ASN A 85 -12.82 -17.89 -4.45
CA ASN A 85 -11.44 -17.44 -4.61
C ASN A 85 -10.69 -18.14 -5.75
N TRP A 86 -11.05 -19.38 -6.10
CA TRP A 86 -10.41 -20.07 -7.22
C TRP A 86 -10.85 -19.43 -8.54
N SER A 87 -12.14 -19.22 -8.76
CA SER A 87 -12.66 -18.58 -9.98
C SER A 87 -12.15 -17.14 -10.13
N TRP A 88 -11.98 -16.43 -9.00
CA TRP A 88 -11.37 -15.10 -8.94
C TRP A 88 -9.89 -15.12 -9.31
N HIS A 89 -9.05 -15.83 -8.56
CA HIS A 89 -7.59 -15.76 -8.76
C HIS A 89 -7.06 -16.57 -9.94
N SER A 90 -7.82 -17.55 -10.47
CA SER A 90 -7.43 -18.28 -11.68
C SER A 90 -7.71 -17.50 -12.97
N GLY A 91 -8.55 -16.46 -12.91
CA GLY A 91 -9.10 -15.76 -14.07
C GLY A 91 -10.23 -16.51 -14.79
N PHE A 92 -10.63 -17.69 -14.32
CA PHE A 92 -11.67 -18.50 -14.97
C PHE A 92 -12.99 -17.74 -15.16
N ALA A 93 -13.45 -17.01 -14.14
CA ALA A 93 -14.72 -16.28 -14.18
C ALA A 93 -14.80 -15.24 -15.32
N GLY A 94 -13.68 -14.57 -15.61
CA GLY A 94 -13.58 -13.61 -16.71
C GLY A 94 -13.34 -14.27 -18.07
N SER A 95 -12.57 -15.36 -18.11
CA SER A 95 -12.21 -16.03 -19.36
C SER A 95 -13.33 -16.89 -19.95
N LEU A 96 -14.22 -17.50 -19.15
CA LEU A 96 -15.21 -18.47 -19.65
C LEU A 96 -16.10 -17.90 -20.77
N PHE A 97 -16.53 -16.65 -20.65
CA PHE A 97 -17.38 -16.02 -21.66
C PHE A 97 -16.61 -15.68 -22.94
N SER A 98 -15.32 -15.33 -22.81
CA SER A 98 -14.41 -15.21 -23.95
C SER A 98 -14.14 -16.56 -24.62
N MET A 99 -14.06 -17.65 -23.85
CA MET A 99 -13.94 -19.03 -24.37
C MET A 99 -15.17 -19.42 -25.19
N ILE A 100 -16.38 -19.18 -24.65
CA ILE A 100 -17.64 -19.39 -25.37
C ILE A 100 -17.69 -18.50 -26.62
N GLY A 101 -17.31 -17.23 -26.47
CA GLY A 101 -17.23 -16.26 -27.56
C GLY A 101 -16.31 -16.73 -28.69
N TYR A 102 -15.14 -17.29 -28.36
CA TYR A 102 -14.20 -17.86 -29.34
C TYR A 102 -14.82 -19.02 -30.14
N VAL A 103 -15.51 -19.96 -29.46
CA VAL A 103 -16.21 -21.07 -30.13
C VAL A 103 -17.28 -20.51 -31.07
N VAL A 104 -18.10 -19.59 -30.57
CA VAL A 104 -19.20 -18.98 -31.33
C VAL A 104 -18.68 -18.17 -32.52
N ALA A 105 -17.59 -17.41 -32.36
CA ALA A 105 -16.94 -16.66 -33.43
C ALA A 105 -16.44 -17.60 -34.52
N THR A 106 -15.76 -18.70 -34.15
CA THR A 106 -15.27 -19.72 -35.08
C THR A 106 -16.41 -20.32 -35.92
N LEU A 107 -17.50 -20.71 -35.27
CA LEU A 107 -18.69 -21.24 -35.95
C LEU A 107 -19.38 -20.19 -36.82
N SER A 108 -19.32 -18.92 -36.43
CA SER A 108 -19.86 -17.82 -37.20
C SER A 108 -19.05 -17.55 -38.46
N VAL A 109 -17.71 -17.58 -38.38
CA VAL A 109 -16.82 -17.53 -39.56
C VAL A 109 -17.15 -18.68 -40.53
N PHE A 110 -17.29 -19.92 -40.01
CA PHE A 110 -17.71 -21.06 -40.83
C PHE A 110 -19.02 -20.75 -41.59
N LYS A 111 -20.03 -20.22 -40.89
CA LYS A 111 -21.34 -19.93 -41.49
C LYS A 111 -21.30 -18.75 -42.48
N ILE A 112 -20.52 -17.71 -42.22
CA ILE A 112 -20.32 -16.58 -43.14
C ILE A 112 -19.72 -17.10 -44.45
N VAL A 113 -18.61 -17.85 -44.37
CA VAL A 113 -17.97 -18.43 -45.56
C VAL A 113 -18.93 -19.39 -46.29
N GLN A 114 -19.72 -20.17 -45.55
CA GLN A 114 -20.71 -21.08 -46.12
C GLN A 114 -21.83 -20.35 -46.86
N TYR A 115 -22.28 -19.19 -46.36
CA TYR A 115 -23.26 -18.35 -47.05
C TYR A 115 -22.69 -17.69 -48.30
N ILE A 116 -21.44 -17.23 -48.23
CA ILE A 116 -20.79 -16.53 -49.35
C ILE A 116 -20.39 -17.49 -50.47
N THR A 117 -19.85 -18.66 -50.14
CA THR A 117 -19.21 -19.55 -51.13
C THR A 117 -20.06 -20.77 -51.49
N SER A 118 -21.06 -21.11 -50.65
CA SER A 118 -21.76 -22.40 -50.69
C SER A 118 -20.85 -23.63 -50.61
N ASN A 119 -19.59 -23.47 -50.18
CA ASN A 119 -18.58 -24.53 -50.16
C ASN A 119 -18.22 -24.93 -48.71
N PHE A 120 -18.56 -26.17 -48.36
CA PHE A 120 -18.32 -26.74 -47.03
C PHE A 120 -16.84 -26.75 -46.64
N TRP A 121 -15.95 -27.15 -47.56
CA TRP A 121 -14.52 -27.27 -47.27
C TRP A 121 -13.86 -25.90 -47.13
N ALA A 122 -14.23 -24.94 -47.98
CA ALA A 122 -13.84 -23.55 -47.83
C ALA A 122 -14.26 -22.98 -46.47
N SER A 123 -15.46 -23.35 -46.01
CA SER A 123 -15.99 -22.94 -44.70
C SER A 123 -15.19 -23.53 -43.54
N MET A 124 -14.81 -24.82 -43.63
CA MET A 124 -13.91 -25.45 -42.66
C MET A 124 -12.54 -24.77 -42.63
N ILE A 125 -11.98 -24.42 -43.80
CA ILE A 125 -10.67 -23.77 -43.91
C ILE A 125 -10.70 -22.36 -43.32
N GLY A 126 -11.74 -21.56 -43.61
CA GLY A 126 -11.90 -20.24 -43.00
C GLY A 126 -12.08 -20.29 -41.49
N ALA A 127 -12.87 -21.25 -40.99
CA ALA A 127 -13.02 -21.49 -39.56
C ALA A 127 -11.70 -21.92 -38.90
N ALA A 128 -10.92 -22.79 -39.55
CA ALA A 128 -9.60 -23.21 -39.08
C ALA A 128 -8.61 -22.04 -39.05
N ALA A 129 -8.65 -21.13 -40.02
CA ALA A 129 -7.81 -19.94 -40.05
C ALA A 129 -8.06 -19.00 -38.85
N PHE A 130 -9.30 -18.95 -38.35
CA PHE A 130 -9.63 -18.26 -37.10
C PHE A 130 -9.20 -19.11 -35.88
N ALA A 131 -9.63 -20.37 -35.83
CA ALA A 131 -9.49 -21.23 -34.66
C ALA A 131 -8.03 -21.55 -34.29
N LEU A 132 -7.16 -21.74 -35.28
CA LEU A 132 -5.77 -22.13 -35.10
C LEU A 132 -4.81 -20.93 -34.93
N ASN A 133 -5.33 -19.71 -34.89
CA ASN A 133 -4.52 -18.54 -34.58
C ASN A 133 -4.13 -18.58 -33.08
N LEU A 134 -2.83 -18.58 -32.79
CA LEU A 134 -2.34 -18.76 -31.42
C LEU A 134 -2.65 -17.56 -30.51
N ASN A 135 -2.73 -16.35 -31.07
CA ASN A 135 -3.02 -15.14 -30.29
C ASN A 135 -4.48 -15.08 -29.84
N ILE A 136 -5.46 -15.48 -30.65
CA ILE A 136 -6.86 -15.55 -30.20
C ILE A 136 -7.07 -16.68 -29.18
N LEU A 137 -6.34 -17.80 -29.30
CA LEU A 137 -6.34 -18.89 -28.31
C LEU A 137 -5.80 -18.44 -26.94
N TYR A 138 -4.81 -17.57 -26.93
CA TYR A 138 -4.33 -16.91 -25.73
C TYR A 138 -5.33 -15.87 -25.20
N LEU A 139 -5.78 -14.94 -26.05
CA LEU A 139 -6.68 -13.85 -25.63
C LEU A 139 -8.04 -14.35 -25.14
N GLN A 140 -8.53 -15.51 -25.61
CA GLN A 140 -9.76 -16.11 -25.06
C GLN A 140 -9.53 -16.76 -23.69
N ALA A 141 -8.27 -17.05 -23.35
CA ALA A 141 -7.90 -17.60 -22.06
C ALA A 141 -7.69 -16.53 -20.98
N THR A 142 -7.67 -15.24 -21.35
CA THR A 142 -7.51 -14.13 -20.41
C THR A 142 -8.85 -13.42 -20.13
N PRO A 143 -9.04 -12.83 -18.93
CA PRO A 143 -10.17 -11.97 -18.54
C PRO A 143 -10.25 -10.61 -19.27
N LEU A 144 -9.85 -10.57 -20.54
CA LEU A 144 -9.86 -9.38 -21.38
C LEU A 144 -11.15 -9.29 -22.20
N THR A 145 -11.48 -8.09 -22.68
CA THR A 145 -12.75 -7.81 -23.38
C THR A 145 -12.69 -8.00 -24.89
N GLU A 146 -11.49 -8.06 -25.45
CA GLU A 146 -11.21 -8.13 -26.89
C GLU A 146 -11.83 -9.37 -27.53
N SER A 147 -11.60 -10.56 -26.97
CA SER A 147 -12.13 -11.83 -27.50
C SER A 147 -13.66 -11.86 -27.49
N LEU A 148 -14.27 -11.38 -26.40
CA LEU A 148 -15.71 -11.29 -26.27
C LEU A 148 -16.31 -10.30 -27.30
N TYR A 149 -15.69 -9.11 -27.45
CA TYR A 149 -16.08 -8.14 -28.47
C TYR A 149 -15.98 -8.70 -29.89
N VAL A 150 -14.87 -9.35 -30.24
CA VAL A 150 -14.69 -10.02 -31.54
C VAL A 150 -15.83 -11.01 -31.77
N SER A 151 -16.24 -11.77 -30.76
CA SER A 151 -17.36 -12.72 -30.91
C SER A 151 -18.68 -12.05 -31.28
N PHE A 152 -19.04 -10.94 -30.63
CA PHE A 152 -20.26 -10.19 -30.94
C PHE A 152 -20.17 -9.52 -32.32
N PHE A 153 -19.00 -9.01 -32.69
CA PHE A 153 -18.76 -8.49 -34.04
C PHE A 153 -18.93 -9.56 -35.12
N VAL A 154 -18.37 -10.76 -34.96
CA VAL A 154 -18.53 -11.84 -35.96
C VAL A 154 -19.98 -12.33 -36.01
N LEU A 155 -20.68 -12.36 -34.87
CA LEU A 155 -22.12 -12.67 -34.83
C LEU A 155 -22.95 -11.61 -35.57
N SER A 156 -22.63 -10.32 -35.40
CA SER A 156 -23.20 -9.24 -36.21
C SER A 156 -22.90 -9.44 -37.70
N ALA A 157 -21.64 -9.71 -38.08
CA ALA A 157 -21.28 -9.98 -39.47
C ALA A 157 -22.03 -11.19 -40.06
N LEU A 158 -22.27 -12.24 -39.25
CA LEU A 158 -23.07 -13.39 -39.63
C LEU A 158 -24.55 -13.01 -39.82
N ALA A 159 -25.13 -12.26 -38.90
CA ALA A 159 -26.51 -11.80 -38.98
C ALA A 159 -26.71 -10.90 -40.21
N PHE A 160 -25.79 -9.96 -40.47
CA PHE A 160 -25.78 -9.13 -41.66
C PHE A 160 -25.63 -9.97 -42.94
N THR A 161 -24.68 -10.90 -43.00
CA THR A 161 -24.51 -11.79 -44.15
C THR A 161 -25.78 -12.61 -44.40
N ALA A 162 -26.39 -13.16 -43.34
CA ALA A 162 -27.64 -13.91 -43.46
C ALA A 162 -28.81 -13.02 -43.88
N TYR A 163 -28.87 -11.77 -43.40
CA TYR A 163 -29.86 -10.78 -43.79
C TYR A 163 -29.79 -10.49 -45.28
N VAL A 164 -28.60 -10.17 -45.79
CA VAL A 164 -28.37 -9.81 -47.19
C VAL A 164 -28.56 -11.04 -48.11
N VAL A 165 -28.19 -12.25 -47.67
CA VAL A 165 -28.36 -13.48 -48.47
C VAL A 165 -29.81 -13.97 -48.52
N LYS A 166 -30.52 -13.96 -47.38
CA LYS A 166 -31.86 -14.56 -47.25
C LYS A 166 -33.00 -13.54 -47.34
N ASP A 167 -32.68 -12.25 -47.33
CA ASP A 167 -33.64 -11.13 -47.37
C ASP A 167 -34.76 -11.26 -46.32
N ASN A 168 -34.39 -11.67 -45.09
CA ASN A 168 -35.35 -11.91 -44.02
C ASN A 168 -35.14 -10.94 -42.84
N PRO A 169 -36.12 -10.08 -42.51
CA PRO A 169 -35.97 -9.01 -41.52
C PRO A 169 -35.68 -9.50 -40.11
N LYS A 170 -35.93 -10.77 -39.77
CA LYS A 170 -35.57 -11.31 -38.43
C LYS A 170 -34.08 -11.18 -38.12
N TYR A 171 -33.23 -11.18 -39.14
CA TYR A 171 -31.80 -11.01 -38.95
C TYR A 171 -31.40 -9.58 -38.60
N LEU A 172 -32.24 -8.57 -38.88
CA LEU A 172 -32.02 -7.20 -38.41
C LEU A 172 -32.15 -7.09 -36.89
N LEU A 173 -33.11 -7.82 -36.29
CA LEU A 173 -33.26 -7.87 -34.83
C LEU A 173 -32.05 -8.55 -34.17
N LEU A 174 -31.57 -9.67 -34.74
CA LEU A 174 -30.35 -10.33 -34.26
C LEU A 174 -29.13 -9.42 -34.41
N LEU A 175 -29.01 -8.73 -35.55
CA LEU A 175 -27.94 -7.77 -35.80
C LEU A 175 -27.99 -6.62 -34.78
N GLY A 176 -29.19 -6.10 -34.47
CA GLY A 176 -29.38 -5.08 -33.45
C GLY A 176 -29.01 -5.56 -32.05
N LEU A 177 -29.40 -6.79 -31.68
CA LEU A 177 -29.05 -7.42 -30.40
C LEU A 177 -27.52 -7.57 -30.26
N PHE A 178 -26.85 -8.11 -31.27
CA PHE A 178 -25.39 -8.26 -31.23
C PHE A 178 -24.68 -6.90 -31.29
N GLY A 179 -25.22 -5.93 -32.02
CA GLY A 179 -24.76 -4.53 -31.99
C GLY A 179 -24.88 -3.91 -30.59
N ALA A 180 -25.99 -4.15 -29.88
CA ALA A 180 -26.18 -3.71 -28.51
C ALA A 180 -25.14 -4.32 -27.56
N LEU A 181 -24.83 -5.61 -27.74
CA LEU A 181 -23.78 -6.29 -26.98
C LEU A 181 -22.39 -5.76 -27.32
N GLN A 182 -22.11 -5.41 -28.59
CA GLN A 182 -20.84 -4.77 -28.97
C GLN A 182 -20.65 -3.44 -28.24
N VAL A 183 -21.64 -2.53 -28.28
CA VAL A 183 -21.55 -1.19 -27.64
C VAL A 183 -21.53 -1.22 -26.12
N LEU A 184 -22.00 -2.32 -25.51
CA LEU A 184 -21.95 -2.57 -24.07
C LEU A 184 -20.75 -3.43 -23.64
N THR A 185 -19.89 -3.82 -24.58
CA THR A 185 -18.65 -4.57 -24.31
C THR A 185 -17.42 -3.69 -24.54
N ARG A 186 -17.38 -2.94 -25.65
CA ARG A 186 -16.27 -2.05 -26.01
C ARG A 186 -16.72 -0.80 -26.77
N TYR A 187 -15.99 0.31 -26.59
CA TYR A 187 -16.24 1.56 -27.30
C TYR A 187 -15.95 1.46 -28.81
N ASP A 188 -15.09 0.54 -29.25
CA ASP A 188 -14.93 0.17 -30.66
C ASP A 188 -16.28 -0.13 -31.33
N GLY A 189 -17.17 -0.79 -30.58
CA GLY A 189 -18.52 -1.13 -31.01
C GLY A 189 -19.35 0.08 -31.40
N TRP A 190 -19.16 1.24 -30.75
CA TRP A 190 -19.97 2.45 -31.00
C TRP A 190 -19.75 2.98 -32.41
N PHE A 191 -18.50 2.97 -32.88
CA PHE A 191 -18.18 3.35 -34.24
C PHE A 191 -18.65 2.27 -35.23
N VAL A 192 -18.39 1.00 -34.92
CA VAL A 192 -18.73 -0.12 -35.81
C VAL A 192 -20.23 -0.16 -36.10
N VAL A 193 -21.10 -0.07 -35.08
CA VAL A 193 -22.57 -0.11 -35.29
C VAL A 193 -23.10 1.06 -36.12
N VAL A 194 -22.44 2.23 -36.11
CA VAL A 194 -22.77 3.35 -37.00
C VAL A 194 -22.47 2.96 -38.45
N CYS A 195 -21.31 2.37 -38.71
CA CYS A 195 -20.99 1.82 -40.03
C CYS A 195 -21.94 0.69 -40.43
N GLU A 196 -22.31 -0.21 -39.52
CA GLU A 196 -23.30 -1.28 -39.77
C GLU A 196 -24.65 -0.67 -40.20
N GLY A 197 -25.12 0.38 -39.51
CA GLY A 197 -26.33 1.12 -39.87
C GLY A 197 -26.28 1.74 -41.27
N ILE A 198 -25.16 2.37 -41.63
CA ILE A 198 -24.93 2.94 -42.97
C ILE A 198 -24.95 1.84 -44.03
N LEU A 199 -24.36 0.67 -43.76
CA LEU A 199 -24.34 -0.45 -44.69
C LEU A 199 -25.73 -1.06 -44.88
N ILE A 200 -26.54 -1.16 -43.83
CA ILE A 200 -27.95 -1.60 -43.92
C ILE A 200 -28.76 -0.61 -44.74
N MET A 201 -28.65 0.69 -44.45
CA MET A 201 -29.33 1.74 -45.21
C MET A 201 -28.93 1.68 -46.69
N SER A 202 -27.64 1.51 -46.97
CA SER A 202 -27.11 1.42 -48.33
C SER A 202 -27.64 0.19 -49.07
N TYR A 203 -27.73 -0.95 -48.38
CA TYR A 203 -28.30 -2.18 -48.92
C TYR A 203 -29.79 -2.04 -49.24
N GLU A 204 -30.58 -1.44 -48.35
CA GLU A 204 -32.02 -1.28 -48.56
C GLU A 204 -32.35 -0.21 -49.61
N TRP A 205 -31.69 0.95 -49.52
CA TRP A 205 -32.01 2.10 -50.34
C TRP A 205 -31.36 2.04 -51.73
N PHE A 206 -30.05 1.79 -51.81
CA PHE A 206 -29.34 1.81 -53.10
C PHE A 206 -29.40 0.45 -53.82
N TYR A 207 -29.19 -0.66 -53.10
CA TYR A 207 -29.14 -1.99 -53.72
C TYR A 207 -30.53 -2.57 -53.97
N LYS A 208 -31.38 -2.65 -52.93
CA LYS A 208 -32.76 -3.13 -53.06
C LYS A 208 -33.71 -2.11 -53.70
N LYS A 209 -33.28 -0.86 -53.86
CA LYS A 209 -34.07 0.24 -54.43
C LYS A 209 -35.43 0.42 -53.73
N ARG A 210 -35.48 0.16 -52.42
CA ARG A 210 -36.69 0.37 -51.63
C ARG A 210 -36.91 1.86 -51.39
N ALA A 211 -38.15 2.22 -51.08
CA ALA A 211 -38.46 3.58 -50.67
C ALA A 211 -37.62 3.97 -49.45
N PHE A 212 -37.20 5.24 -49.38
CA PHE A 212 -36.37 5.72 -48.27
C PHE A 212 -37.02 5.46 -46.91
N SER A 213 -38.35 5.62 -46.80
CA SER A 213 -39.11 5.32 -45.58
C SER A 213 -39.00 3.86 -45.14
N GLU A 214 -39.02 2.91 -46.08
CA GLU A 214 -38.88 1.48 -45.78
C GLU A 214 -37.44 1.14 -45.38
N ALA A 215 -36.45 1.70 -46.08
CA ALA A 215 -35.03 1.55 -45.74
C ALA A 215 -34.73 2.11 -44.34
N ALA A 216 -35.26 3.29 -44.03
CA ALA A 216 -35.17 3.92 -42.72
C ALA A 216 -35.84 3.10 -41.63
N ALA A 217 -37.05 2.57 -41.86
CA ALA A 217 -37.75 1.73 -40.90
C ALA A 217 -36.94 0.46 -40.55
N LYS A 218 -36.37 -0.21 -41.54
CA LYS A 218 -35.52 -1.39 -41.33
C LYS A 218 -34.22 -1.08 -40.61
N THR A 219 -33.58 0.04 -40.96
CA THR A 219 -32.38 0.51 -40.26
C THR A 219 -32.71 0.84 -38.80
N THR A 220 -33.90 1.37 -38.54
CA THR A 220 -34.40 1.66 -37.18
C THR A 220 -34.61 0.38 -36.37
N VAL A 221 -35.10 -0.70 -36.98
CA VAL A 221 -35.23 -2.02 -36.30
C VAL A 221 -33.87 -2.53 -35.79
N PHE A 222 -32.81 -2.34 -36.57
CA PHE A 222 -31.43 -2.62 -36.13
C PHE A 222 -30.96 -1.63 -35.06
N ALA A 223 -31.19 -0.34 -35.27
CA ALA A 223 -30.66 0.71 -34.41
C ALA A 223 -31.32 0.73 -33.02
N PHE A 224 -32.56 0.28 -32.88
CA PHE A 224 -33.30 0.39 -31.63
C PHE A 224 -32.62 -0.33 -30.44
N PRO A 225 -32.24 -1.62 -30.50
CA PRO A 225 -31.50 -2.26 -29.41
C PRO A 225 -30.12 -1.60 -29.14
N VAL A 226 -29.44 -1.13 -30.19
CA VAL A 226 -28.13 -0.47 -30.08
C VAL A 226 -28.24 0.84 -29.30
N ILE A 227 -29.16 1.71 -29.72
CA ILE A 227 -29.44 3.00 -29.07
C ILE A 227 -29.90 2.76 -27.63
N PHE A 228 -30.71 1.73 -27.39
CA PHE A 228 -31.14 1.36 -26.04
C PHE A 228 -29.95 0.97 -25.15
N GLY A 229 -29.00 0.18 -25.65
CA GLY A 229 -27.78 -0.16 -24.93
C GLY A 229 -26.95 1.08 -24.58
N ILE A 230 -26.73 1.97 -25.55
CA ILE A 230 -26.03 3.24 -25.33
C ILE A 230 -26.77 4.10 -24.29
N ALA A 231 -28.09 4.25 -24.44
CA ALA A 231 -28.91 5.07 -23.55
C ALA A 231 -28.90 4.57 -22.10
N ILE A 232 -28.92 3.25 -21.87
CA ILE A 232 -28.76 2.67 -20.53
C ILE A 232 -27.39 3.02 -19.95
N TRP A 233 -26.32 2.94 -20.73
CA TRP A 233 -24.99 3.28 -20.23
C TRP A 233 -24.85 4.77 -19.91
N LEU A 234 -25.41 5.64 -20.74
CA LEU A 234 -25.46 7.09 -20.50
C LEU A 234 -26.28 7.42 -19.24
N LEU A 235 -27.43 6.77 -19.07
CA LEU A 235 -28.26 6.91 -17.87
C LEU A 235 -27.54 6.42 -16.62
N TRP A 236 -26.85 5.27 -16.70
CA TRP A 236 -26.01 4.74 -15.61
C TRP A 236 -24.97 5.75 -15.15
N ASN A 237 -24.22 6.34 -16.10
CA ASN A 237 -23.21 7.33 -15.79
C ASN A 237 -23.80 8.58 -15.13
N TYR A 238 -24.97 9.04 -15.59
CA TYR A 238 -25.68 10.15 -14.97
C TYR A 238 -26.14 9.83 -13.54
N LEU A 239 -26.78 8.67 -13.33
CA LEU A 239 -27.35 8.32 -12.01
C LEU A 239 -26.28 8.08 -10.94
N ILE A 240 -25.09 7.60 -11.32
CA ILE A 240 -24.02 7.25 -10.37
C ILE A 240 -22.99 8.37 -10.21
N PHE A 241 -22.65 9.10 -11.28
CA PHE A 241 -21.55 10.07 -11.29
C PHE A 241 -21.99 11.51 -11.59
N ASP A 242 -23.30 11.77 -11.69
CA ASP A 242 -23.90 13.06 -12.07
C ASP A 242 -23.32 13.63 -13.38
N ASN A 243 -22.86 12.76 -14.27
CA ASN A 243 -22.24 13.13 -15.54
C ASN A 243 -22.53 12.05 -16.61
N ILE A 244 -23.32 12.41 -17.62
CA ILE A 244 -23.75 11.52 -18.71
C ILE A 244 -22.58 10.90 -19.50
N ILE A 245 -21.44 11.60 -19.56
CA ILE A 245 -20.24 11.19 -20.31
C ILE A 245 -19.04 10.99 -19.37
N TYR A 246 -19.27 10.57 -18.12
CA TYR A 246 -18.22 10.32 -17.13
C TYR A 246 -17.16 9.36 -17.66
N PHE A 247 -17.55 8.30 -18.38
CA PHE A 247 -16.62 7.37 -19.01
C PHE A 247 -15.56 8.02 -19.93
N ALA A 248 -15.87 9.18 -20.52
CA ALA A 248 -14.97 9.92 -21.40
C ALA A 248 -14.25 11.06 -20.68
N THR A 249 -14.88 11.69 -19.68
CA THR A 249 -14.40 12.92 -19.04
C THR A 249 -13.85 12.72 -17.63
N GLY A 250 -14.08 11.55 -17.03
CA GLY A 250 -13.63 11.22 -15.69
C GLY A 250 -12.10 11.14 -15.57
N PRO A 251 -11.56 11.26 -14.35
CA PRO A 251 -10.11 11.28 -14.10
C PRO A 251 -9.40 9.97 -14.45
N TYR A 252 -10.15 8.88 -14.61
CA TYR A 252 -9.63 7.56 -14.96
C TYR A 252 -9.98 7.13 -16.40
N SER A 253 -10.53 8.05 -17.21
CA SER A 253 -10.91 7.76 -18.59
C SER A 253 -9.69 7.55 -19.48
N ALA A 254 -9.91 6.88 -20.62
CA ALA A 254 -8.87 6.76 -21.66
C ALA A 254 -8.37 8.13 -22.14
N HIS A 255 -9.25 9.14 -22.17
CA HIS A 255 -8.88 10.51 -22.52
C HIS A 255 -7.89 11.11 -21.51
N SER A 256 -8.15 10.97 -20.21
CA SER A 256 -7.23 11.45 -19.17
C SER A 256 -5.86 10.76 -19.24
N GLN A 257 -5.85 9.42 -19.41
CA GLN A 257 -4.61 8.66 -19.61
C GLN A 257 -3.83 9.14 -20.83
N GLN A 258 -4.52 9.38 -21.95
CA GLN A 258 -3.90 9.87 -23.18
C GLN A 258 -3.38 11.30 -23.04
N SER A 259 -4.09 12.19 -22.35
CA SER A 259 -3.62 13.54 -22.06
C SER A 259 -2.35 13.53 -21.19
N ASN A 260 -2.27 12.62 -20.20
CA ASN A 260 -1.06 12.45 -19.39
C ASN A 260 0.12 11.93 -20.22
N LEU A 261 -0.10 10.92 -21.07
CA LEU A 261 0.92 10.42 -22.00
C LEU A 261 1.35 11.49 -23.03
N GLU A 262 0.39 12.27 -23.54
CA GLU A 262 0.66 13.37 -24.46
C GLU A 262 1.55 14.44 -23.80
N ALA A 263 1.31 14.76 -22.53
CA ALA A 263 2.13 15.71 -21.77
C ALA A 263 3.54 15.19 -21.45
N GLN A 264 3.71 13.88 -21.25
CA GLN A 264 5.00 13.27 -20.88
C GLN A 264 5.90 12.95 -22.08
N SER A 265 5.34 12.32 -23.12
CA SER A 265 6.12 11.77 -24.25
C SER A 265 5.54 12.11 -25.63
N GLY A 266 4.35 12.72 -25.69
CA GLY A 266 3.61 12.94 -26.93
C GLY A 266 2.92 11.67 -27.47
N LEU A 267 1.91 11.85 -28.34
CA LEU A 267 1.19 10.76 -29.02
C LEU A 267 1.65 10.65 -30.47
N VAL A 268 2.58 9.74 -30.76
CA VAL A 268 3.29 9.67 -32.05
C VAL A 268 2.37 9.40 -33.26
N THR A 269 1.28 8.66 -33.07
CA THR A 269 0.31 8.37 -34.16
C THR A 269 -0.66 9.51 -34.41
N LYS A 270 -0.86 10.42 -33.44
CA LYS A 270 -1.87 11.48 -33.51
C LYS A 270 -1.56 12.43 -34.66
N HIS A 271 -2.55 12.69 -35.49
CA HIS A 271 -2.45 13.47 -36.74
C HIS A 271 -1.43 12.94 -37.77
N ASN A 272 -0.88 11.73 -37.62
CA ASN A 272 0.03 11.11 -38.57
C ASN A 272 -0.51 9.79 -39.10
N ILE A 273 -1.24 9.85 -40.22
CA ILE A 273 -1.92 8.67 -40.78
C ILE A 273 -0.95 7.57 -41.22
N LEU A 274 0.25 7.93 -41.70
CA LEU A 274 1.24 6.95 -42.13
C LEU A 274 1.80 6.16 -40.95
N ILE A 275 2.08 6.82 -39.83
CA ILE A 275 2.52 6.13 -38.60
C ILE A 275 1.37 5.34 -38.00
N ALA A 276 0.14 5.86 -37.97
CA ALA A 276 -1.04 5.13 -37.49
C ALA A 276 -1.26 3.82 -38.27
N ILE A 277 -1.15 3.87 -39.61
CA ILE A 277 -1.22 2.67 -40.47
C ILE A 277 -0.07 1.71 -40.16
N LYS A 278 1.17 2.19 -40.02
CA LYS A 278 2.34 1.35 -39.70
C LYS A 278 2.18 0.66 -38.34
N ALA A 279 1.80 1.40 -37.31
CA ALA A 279 1.60 0.89 -35.96
C ALA A 279 0.57 -0.24 -35.93
N TYR A 280 -0.59 0.00 -36.55
CA TYR A 280 -1.63 -1.02 -36.64
C TYR A 280 -1.22 -2.19 -37.55
N TRP A 281 -0.50 -1.94 -38.64
CA TRP A 281 0.03 -2.99 -39.52
C TRP A 281 0.95 -3.96 -38.76
N TYR A 282 1.92 -3.47 -38.01
CA TYR A 282 2.81 -4.32 -37.22
C TYR A 282 2.06 -5.10 -36.13
N SER A 283 1.11 -4.45 -35.45
CA SER A 283 0.21 -5.13 -34.51
C SER A 283 -0.59 -6.25 -35.19
N MET A 284 -1.15 -6.02 -36.38
CA MET A 284 -1.82 -7.08 -37.17
C MET A 284 -0.87 -8.20 -37.56
N VAL A 285 0.36 -7.88 -37.99
CA VAL A 285 1.38 -8.89 -38.37
C VAL A 285 1.74 -9.78 -37.17
N GLY A 286 1.96 -9.20 -35.99
CA GLY A 286 2.24 -9.97 -34.78
C GLY A 286 1.07 -10.83 -34.31
N ASN A 287 -0.17 -10.35 -34.49
CA ASN A 287 -1.36 -11.08 -34.07
C ASN A 287 -1.76 -12.20 -35.03
N ILE A 288 -1.77 -11.94 -36.33
CA ILE A 288 -2.36 -12.79 -37.36
C ILE A 288 -1.29 -13.54 -38.17
N GLY A 289 -0.12 -12.94 -38.32
CA GLY A 289 0.95 -13.44 -39.17
C GLY A 289 0.91 -12.88 -40.59
N ILE A 290 2.10 -12.55 -41.11
CA ILE A 290 2.26 -11.88 -42.41
C ILE A 290 1.67 -12.71 -43.57
N LEU A 291 1.85 -14.04 -43.56
CA LEU A 291 1.35 -14.91 -44.63
C LEU A 291 -0.18 -14.87 -44.69
N MET A 292 -0.82 -14.96 -43.52
CA MET A 292 -2.27 -14.99 -43.42
C MET A 292 -2.89 -13.64 -43.77
N LEU A 293 -2.24 -12.53 -43.42
CA LEU A 293 -2.67 -11.19 -43.87
C LEU A 293 -2.68 -11.06 -45.40
N PHE A 294 -1.58 -11.46 -46.06
CA PHE A 294 -1.53 -11.42 -47.53
C PHE A 294 -2.57 -12.34 -48.17
N VAL A 295 -2.74 -13.56 -47.64
CA VAL A 295 -3.78 -14.49 -48.12
C VAL A 295 -5.18 -13.90 -47.95
N GLY A 296 -5.46 -13.27 -46.80
CA GLY A 296 -6.73 -12.58 -46.55
C GLY A 296 -6.98 -11.43 -47.53
N ILE A 297 -5.96 -10.59 -47.79
CA ILE A 297 -6.04 -9.50 -48.78
C ILE A 297 -6.32 -10.06 -50.18
N ILE A 298 -5.54 -11.05 -50.62
CA ILE A 298 -5.72 -11.70 -51.92
C ILE A 298 -7.10 -12.35 -52.01
N GLY A 299 -7.57 -12.98 -50.93
CA GLY A 299 -8.90 -13.56 -50.84
C GLY A 299 -10.02 -12.53 -50.96
N SER A 300 -9.85 -11.36 -50.35
CA SER A 300 -10.82 -10.25 -50.43
C SER A 300 -10.91 -9.67 -51.85
N LEU A 301 -9.78 -9.55 -52.55
CA LEU A 301 -9.75 -9.15 -53.96
C LEU A 301 -10.34 -10.24 -54.87
N SER A 302 -9.96 -11.49 -54.63
CA SER A 302 -10.44 -12.67 -55.38
C SER A 302 -11.95 -12.83 -55.28
N TYR A 303 -12.55 -12.41 -54.16
CA TYR A 303 -13.99 -12.48 -53.94
C TYR A 303 -14.80 -11.81 -55.07
N PHE A 304 -14.33 -10.68 -55.58
CA PHE A 304 -14.99 -9.95 -56.66
C PHE A 304 -15.00 -10.72 -57.99
N PHE A 305 -14.02 -11.61 -58.21
CA PHE A 305 -13.91 -12.44 -59.41
C PHE A 305 -14.66 -13.78 -59.32
N ILE A 306 -15.13 -14.20 -58.14
CA ILE A 306 -15.93 -15.43 -57.99
C ILE A 306 -17.32 -15.22 -58.60
N THR A 307 -17.58 -15.83 -59.75
CA THR A 307 -18.80 -15.62 -60.56
C THR A 307 -20.08 -16.26 -59.99
N LYS A 308 -19.98 -17.03 -58.90
CA LYS A 308 -21.11 -17.79 -58.34
C LYS A 308 -22.04 -17.00 -57.41
N THR A 309 -21.76 -15.74 -57.12
CA THR A 309 -22.57 -14.90 -56.22
C THR A 309 -23.05 -13.60 -56.87
N LYS A 310 -24.23 -13.14 -56.43
CA LYS A 310 -24.94 -11.93 -56.87
C LYS A 310 -24.01 -10.70 -56.85
N GLU A 311 -24.22 -9.82 -57.84
CA GLU A 311 -23.70 -8.46 -58.09
C GLU A 311 -22.55 -7.91 -57.22
N ASN A 312 -21.56 -7.27 -57.84
CA ASN A 312 -20.37 -6.70 -57.17
C ASN A 312 -20.66 -5.83 -55.94
N LEU A 313 -21.80 -5.14 -55.89
CA LEU A 313 -22.22 -4.33 -54.74
C LEU A 313 -22.50 -5.19 -53.49
N PHE A 314 -23.08 -6.38 -53.64
CA PHE A 314 -23.28 -7.33 -52.53
C PHE A 314 -21.95 -7.74 -51.89
N LYS A 315 -20.96 -8.05 -52.75
CA LYS A 315 -19.62 -8.44 -52.31
C LYS A 315 -18.91 -7.30 -51.59
N PHE A 316 -19.07 -6.08 -52.10
CA PHE A 316 -18.57 -4.87 -51.48
C PHE A 316 -19.15 -4.66 -50.08
N LEU A 317 -20.47 -4.78 -49.90
CA LEU A 317 -21.11 -4.57 -48.59
C LEU A 317 -20.58 -5.52 -47.50
N ILE A 318 -20.43 -6.81 -47.81
CA ILE A 318 -19.88 -7.79 -46.84
C ILE A 318 -18.40 -7.48 -46.55
N THR A 319 -17.63 -7.15 -47.57
CA THR A 319 -16.20 -6.81 -47.41
C THR A 319 -16.04 -5.55 -46.56
N ALA A 320 -16.83 -4.51 -46.84
CA ALA A 320 -16.85 -3.26 -46.08
C ALA A 320 -17.24 -3.51 -44.63
N PHE A 321 -18.26 -4.34 -44.37
CA PHE A 321 -18.68 -4.72 -43.02
C PHE A 321 -17.52 -5.33 -42.21
N LEU A 322 -16.87 -6.35 -42.77
CA LEU A 322 -15.75 -7.04 -42.11
C LEU A 322 -14.51 -6.14 -41.94
N PHE A 323 -14.36 -5.11 -42.78
CA PHE A 323 -13.26 -4.16 -42.73
C PHE A 323 -13.46 -3.05 -41.68
N THR A 324 -14.67 -2.87 -41.15
CA THR A 324 -14.98 -1.77 -40.21
C THR A 324 -14.06 -1.68 -38.99
N PRO A 325 -13.66 -2.76 -38.29
CA PRO A 325 -12.76 -2.64 -37.14
C PRO A 325 -11.34 -2.23 -37.53
N ILE A 326 -10.86 -2.66 -38.71
CA ILE A 326 -9.56 -2.28 -39.27
C ILE A 326 -9.54 -0.77 -39.52
N PHE A 327 -10.59 -0.26 -40.16
CA PHE A 327 -10.72 1.18 -40.43
C PHE A 327 -10.79 1.99 -39.13
N PHE A 328 -11.60 1.54 -38.16
CA PHE A 328 -11.74 2.21 -36.88
C PHE A 328 -10.42 2.33 -36.12
N ASN A 329 -9.67 1.24 -36.01
CA ASN A 329 -8.44 1.24 -35.21
C ASN A 329 -7.36 2.16 -35.79
N ILE A 330 -7.24 2.23 -37.12
CA ILE A 330 -6.36 3.21 -37.78
C ILE A 330 -6.83 4.64 -37.50
N LEU A 331 -8.14 4.89 -37.59
CA LEU A 331 -8.72 6.20 -37.32
C LEU A 331 -8.56 6.61 -35.85
N ALA A 332 -8.76 5.70 -34.90
CA ALA A 332 -8.61 5.95 -33.48
C ALA A 332 -7.16 6.32 -33.12
N LEU A 333 -6.17 5.63 -33.70
CA LEU A 333 -4.75 5.96 -33.57
C LEU A 333 -4.43 7.34 -34.16
N TYR A 334 -4.99 7.66 -35.34
CA TYR A 334 -4.82 8.94 -35.99
C TYR A 334 -5.44 10.10 -35.20
N LEU A 335 -6.61 9.90 -34.59
CA LEU A 335 -7.29 10.90 -33.76
C LEU A 335 -6.66 11.02 -32.35
N GLY A 336 -5.80 10.08 -31.96
CA GLY A 336 -5.20 10.02 -30.63
C GLY A 336 -6.12 9.45 -29.55
N PHE A 337 -7.23 8.80 -29.93
CA PHE A 337 -8.15 8.11 -29.01
C PHE A 337 -7.68 6.71 -28.60
N SER A 338 -6.60 6.23 -29.21
CA SER A 338 -5.95 4.96 -28.88
C SER A 338 -4.44 5.10 -29.05
N VAL A 339 -3.69 4.25 -28.35
CA VAL A 339 -2.22 4.21 -28.40
C VAL A 339 -1.81 2.76 -28.59
N ILE A 340 -0.96 2.51 -29.58
CA ILE A 340 -0.28 1.23 -29.79
C ILE A 340 1.20 1.52 -29.93
N THR A 341 2.01 0.81 -29.14
CA THR A 341 3.47 0.86 -29.23
C THR A 341 4.00 -0.52 -29.61
N VAL A 342 4.86 -0.55 -30.62
CA VAL A 342 5.59 -1.74 -31.07
C VAL A 342 7.06 -1.35 -31.32
N PRO A 343 8.04 -2.25 -31.11
CA PRO A 343 9.46 -1.93 -31.28
C PRO A 343 9.82 -1.47 -32.70
N GLU A 344 9.12 -1.97 -33.72
CA GLU A 344 9.39 -1.67 -35.13
C GLU A 344 9.13 -0.21 -35.52
N LEU A 345 8.46 0.57 -34.65
CA LEU A 345 8.33 2.02 -34.84
C LEU A 345 9.59 2.79 -34.45
N GLY A 346 10.56 2.15 -33.77
CA GLY A 346 11.80 2.80 -33.32
C GLY A 346 11.57 3.88 -32.27
N LEU A 347 10.44 3.81 -31.56
CA LEU A 347 10.06 4.77 -30.54
C LEU A 347 10.72 4.36 -29.22
N ASP A 348 11.96 4.80 -29.03
CA ASP A 348 12.65 4.68 -27.74
C ASP A 348 12.17 5.80 -26.81
N THR A 349 10.93 5.67 -26.32
CA THR A 349 10.30 6.72 -25.51
C THR A 349 10.80 6.74 -24.06
N ALA A 350 11.65 5.79 -23.62
CA ALA A 350 12.01 5.70 -22.21
C ALA A 350 13.34 5.00 -21.84
N ASN A 351 14.20 4.54 -22.78
CA ASN A 351 15.33 3.64 -22.44
C ASN A 351 14.88 2.38 -21.64
N ASN A 352 13.60 2.02 -21.73
CA ASN A 352 12.99 0.91 -21.01
C ASN A 352 12.43 -0.10 -22.02
N PRO A 353 12.97 -1.33 -22.08
CA PRO A 353 12.47 -2.38 -22.98
C PRO A 353 10.98 -2.69 -22.82
N SER A 354 10.39 -2.48 -21.63
CA SER A 354 8.96 -2.71 -21.39
C SER A 354 8.04 -1.70 -22.08
N ALA A 355 8.50 -0.45 -22.24
CA ALA A 355 7.74 0.62 -22.88
C ALA A 355 7.51 0.41 -24.39
N GLN A 356 8.19 -0.58 -24.99
CA GLN A 356 8.11 -0.86 -26.42
C GLN A 356 6.85 -1.65 -26.83
N TRP A 357 6.15 -2.26 -25.88
CA TRP A 357 4.94 -3.05 -26.13
C TRP A 357 3.75 -2.48 -25.35
N PHE A 358 2.74 -1.98 -26.06
CA PHE A 358 1.52 -1.49 -25.42
C PHE A 358 0.32 -1.63 -26.34
N ASN A 359 -0.78 -2.21 -25.84
CA ASN A 359 -2.06 -2.42 -26.54
C ASN A 359 -1.96 -3.12 -27.90
N VAL A 360 -0.89 -3.88 -28.13
CA VAL A 360 -0.65 -4.60 -29.38
C VAL A 360 -1.71 -5.66 -29.69
N ARG A 361 -2.48 -6.08 -28.69
CA ARG A 361 -3.65 -6.97 -28.83
C ARG A 361 -4.73 -6.46 -29.77
N TYR A 362 -4.84 -5.16 -30.03
CA TYR A 362 -5.87 -4.59 -30.92
C TYR A 362 -5.74 -5.04 -32.38
N GLY A 363 -4.56 -5.50 -32.82
CA GLY A 363 -4.39 -6.10 -34.14
C GLY A 363 -5.24 -7.36 -34.37
N ILE A 364 -5.72 -8.02 -33.31
CA ILE A 364 -6.58 -9.20 -33.42
C ILE A 364 -7.94 -8.90 -34.07
N TYR A 365 -8.40 -7.65 -34.07
CA TYR A 365 -9.69 -7.27 -34.66
C TYR A 365 -9.74 -7.44 -36.18
N ALA A 366 -8.59 -7.56 -36.84
CA ALA A 366 -8.51 -7.89 -38.26
C ALA A 366 -8.69 -9.40 -38.55
N LEU A 367 -8.61 -10.27 -37.54
CA LEU A 367 -8.65 -11.73 -37.71
C LEU A 367 -9.95 -12.22 -38.37
N PRO A 368 -11.16 -11.73 -38.02
CA PRO A 368 -12.39 -12.13 -38.70
C PRO A 368 -12.39 -11.83 -40.21
N PHE A 369 -11.90 -10.65 -40.61
CA PHE A 369 -11.75 -10.28 -42.02
C PHE A 369 -10.85 -11.29 -42.73
N VAL A 370 -9.65 -11.52 -42.18
CA VAL A 370 -8.67 -12.45 -42.75
C VAL A 370 -9.23 -13.86 -42.84
N ALA A 371 -9.78 -14.40 -41.77
CA ALA A 371 -10.28 -15.76 -41.70
C ALA A 371 -11.42 -16.04 -42.69
N VAL A 372 -12.36 -15.09 -42.84
CA VAL A 372 -13.43 -15.19 -43.84
C VAL A 372 -12.84 -15.22 -45.24
N PHE A 373 -11.94 -14.30 -45.58
CA PHE A 373 -11.40 -14.19 -46.94
C PHE A 373 -10.38 -15.26 -47.30
N VAL A 374 -9.69 -15.84 -46.32
CA VAL A 374 -8.93 -17.09 -46.47
C VAL A 374 -9.85 -18.22 -46.91
N GLY A 375 -11.01 -18.36 -46.27
CA GLY A 375 -12.04 -19.33 -46.68
C GLY A 375 -12.58 -19.04 -48.09
N VAL A 376 -12.83 -17.77 -48.43
CA VAL A 376 -13.26 -17.36 -49.77
C VAL A 376 -12.22 -17.75 -50.83
N LEU A 377 -10.92 -17.50 -50.60
CA LEU A 377 -9.86 -17.88 -51.53
C LEU A 377 -9.78 -19.40 -51.73
N ALA A 378 -9.93 -20.16 -50.64
CA ALA A 378 -9.96 -21.62 -50.70
C ALA A 378 -11.16 -22.16 -51.51
N SER A 379 -12.21 -21.35 -51.74
CA SER A 379 -13.35 -21.75 -52.57
C SER A 379 -13.11 -21.60 -54.07
N VAL A 380 -12.07 -20.86 -54.50
CA VAL A 380 -11.79 -20.56 -55.91
C VAL A 380 -11.37 -21.81 -56.68
N HIS A 381 -10.37 -22.55 -56.18
CA HIS A 381 -9.89 -23.78 -56.80
C HIS A 381 -9.33 -24.75 -55.75
N ARG A 382 -9.32 -26.06 -56.06
CA ARG A 382 -8.81 -27.09 -55.13
C ARG A 382 -7.34 -26.89 -54.77
N THR A 383 -6.51 -26.45 -55.71
CA THR A 383 -5.09 -26.13 -55.47
C THR A 383 -4.93 -24.94 -54.54
N ALA A 384 -5.77 -23.91 -54.67
CA ALA A 384 -5.81 -22.78 -53.75
C ALA A 384 -6.20 -23.24 -52.33
N ALA A 385 -7.18 -24.14 -52.20
CA ALA A 385 -7.54 -24.71 -50.90
C ALA A 385 -6.37 -25.44 -50.23
N VAL A 386 -5.63 -26.28 -50.97
CA VAL A 386 -4.46 -27.01 -50.45
C VAL A 386 -3.34 -26.03 -50.06
N GLY A 387 -3.05 -25.04 -50.92
CA GLY A 387 -2.04 -24.02 -50.65
C GLY A 387 -2.37 -23.19 -49.41
N VAL A 388 -3.63 -22.77 -49.26
CA VAL A 388 -4.09 -22.03 -48.08
C VAL A 388 -3.98 -22.86 -46.80
N VAL A 389 -4.35 -24.15 -46.84
CA VAL A 389 -4.18 -25.04 -45.68
C VAL A 389 -2.70 -25.18 -45.30
N ALA A 390 -1.82 -25.35 -46.28
CA ALA A 390 -0.37 -25.38 -46.03
C ALA A 390 0.12 -24.07 -45.41
N LEU A 391 -0.35 -22.92 -45.89
CA LEU A 391 0.02 -21.61 -45.34
C LEU A 391 -0.50 -21.39 -43.92
N ILE A 392 -1.70 -21.87 -43.58
CA ILE A 392 -2.20 -21.85 -42.18
C ILE A 392 -1.25 -22.66 -41.29
N VAL A 393 -0.92 -23.90 -41.70
CA VAL A 393 -0.02 -24.77 -40.91
C VAL A 393 1.37 -24.14 -40.76
N ILE A 394 1.94 -23.61 -41.85
CA ILE A 394 3.23 -22.93 -41.83
C ILE A 394 3.18 -21.70 -40.91
N GLN A 395 2.15 -20.85 -41.02
CA GLN A 395 2.04 -19.65 -40.20
C GLN A 395 1.87 -20.02 -38.71
N THR A 396 1.01 -20.97 -38.38
CA THR A 396 0.83 -21.45 -37.00
C THR A 396 2.13 -22.03 -36.46
N PHE A 397 2.87 -22.80 -37.26
CA PHE A 397 4.18 -23.32 -36.88
C PHE A 397 5.18 -22.19 -36.62
N VAL A 398 5.32 -21.23 -37.55
CA VAL A 398 6.21 -20.06 -37.38
C VAL A 398 5.86 -19.28 -36.11
N MET A 399 4.56 -19.03 -35.86
CA MET A 399 4.13 -18.35 -34.63
C MET A 399 4.45 -19.16 -33.36
N SER A 400 4.43 -20.49 -33.42
CA SER A 400 4.78 -21.33 -32.27
C SER A 400 6.28 -21.33 -31.92
N GLN A 401 7.15 -20.92 -32.85
CA GLN A 401 8.60 -20.83 -32.62
C GLN A 401 9.01 -19.53 -31.94
N HIS A 402 8.11 -18.55 -31.83
CA HIS A 402 8.35 -17.26 -31.22
C HIS A 402 7.36 -17.02 -30.08
N SER A 403 7.74 -16.18 -29.12
CA SER A 403 6.80 -15.73 -28.09
C SER A 403 5.65 -14.96 -28.74
N LEU A 404 4.42 -15.29 -28.35
CA LEU A 404 3.23 -14.61 -28.87
C LEU A 404 3.23 -13.16 -28.42
N ILE A 405 2.97 -12.23 -29.36
CA ILE A 405 3.01 -10.79 -29.09
C ILE A 405 2.13 -10.37 -27.90
N ASN A 406 0.97 -11.01 -27.72
CA ASN A 406 0.08 -10.72 -26.60
C ASN A 406 0.57 -11.33 -25.28
N VAL A 407 1.33 -12.42 -25.32
CA VAL A 407 2.00 -12.93 -24.12
C VAL A 407 3.13 -11.97 -23.72
N ILE A 408 3.88 -11.45 -24.69
CA ILE A 408 4.95 -10.46 -24.46
C ILE A 408 4.36 -9.19 -23.83
N ASP A 409 3.33 -8.61 -24.43
CA ASP A 409 2.66 -7.40 -23.92
C ASP A 409 2.10 -7.60 -22.49
N GLY A 410 1.50 -8.77 -22.22
CA GLY A 410 0.99 -9.09 -20.89
C GLY A 410 2.07 -9.38 -19.84
N THR A 411 3.27 -9.83 -20.22
CA THR A 411 4.30 -10.27 -19.25
C THR A 411 5.43 -9.28 -19.04
N ILE A 412 5.83 -8.56 -20.09
CA ILE A 412 6.94 -7.60 -20.04
C ILE A 412 6.58 -6.24 -20.64
N GLY A 413 5.44 -6.09 -21.31
CA GLY A 413 4.99 -4.81 -21.86
C GLY A 413 4.40 -3.88 -20.81
N SER A 414 4.06 -2.66 -21.21
CA SER A 414 3.39 -1.68 -20.33
C SER A 414 2.01 -2.12 -19.84
N SER A 415 1.43 -3.16 -20.45
CA SER A 415 0.16 -3.75 -20.01
C SER A 415 0.32 -4.80 -18.89
N SER A 416 1.56 -5.17 -18.56
CA SER A 416 1.89 -6.14 -17.50
C SER A 416 1.73 -5.57 -16.09
N PHE A 417 1.75 -6.43 -15.09
CA PHE A 417 1.77 -6.04 -13.68
C PHE A 417 3.19 -6.07 -13.11
N ASP A 418 3.66 -4.93 -12.59
CA ASP A 418 5.04 -4.76 -12.10
C ASP A 418 5.14 -4.49 -10.57
N ASN A 419 4.08 -4.78 -9.79
CA ASN A 419 4.03 -4.54 -8.34
C ASN A 419 3.81 -5.81 -7.51
N TYR A 420 4.33 -6.95 -7.98
CA TYR A 420 4.22 -8.25 -7.29
C TYR A 420 4.85 -8.23 -5.89
N ASP A 421 5.89 -7.44 -5.71
CA ASP A 421 6.53 -7.25 -4.41
C ASP A 421 5.57 -6.62 -3.39
N ILE A 422 4.81 -5.59 -3.79
CA ILE A 422 3.82 -4.92 -2.92
C ILE A 422 2.72 -5.87 -2.48
N GLY A 423 2.12 -6.61 -3.42
CA GLY A 423 1.09 -7.59 -3.10
C GLY A 423 1.58 -8.66 -2.13
N ARG A 424 2.81 -9.14 -2.32
CA ARG A 424 3.45 -10.13 -1.43
C ARG A 424 3.73 -9.55 -0.03
N GLU A 425 4.21 -8.32 0.06
CA GLU A 425 4.45 -7.67 1.36
C GLU A 425 3.15 -7.47 2.14
N LEU A 426 2.05 -7.08 1.47
CA LEU A 426 0.74 -6.99 2.12
C LEU A 426 0.25 -8.35 2.61
N LYS A 427 0.40 -9.40 1.81
CA LYS A 427 0.02 -10.77 2.20
C LYS A 427 0.76 -11.25 3.45
N ASN A 428 2.02 -10.87 3.61
CA ASN A 428 2.85 -11.32 4.72
C ASN A 428 2.65 -10.51 6.00
N ARG A 429 2.18 -9.26 5.90
CA ARG A 429 2.17 -8.31 7.02
C ARG A 429 0.78 -7.97 7.55
N VAL A 430 -0.21 -7.93 6.67
CA VAL A 430 -1.57 -7.49 7.02
C VAL A 430 -2.38 -8.68 7.51
N LYS A 431 -3.09 -8.50 8.62
CA LYS A 431 -4.00 -9.51 9.20
C LYS A 431 -5.42 -9.39 8.64
N ASP A 432 -6.21 -10.44 8.82
CA ASP A 432 -7.56 -10.55 8.27
C ASP A 432 -8.55 -9.48 8.79
N ASP A 433 -8.29 -8.88 9.94
CA ASP A 433 -9.11 -7.85 10.60
C ASP A 433 -8.62 -6.42 10.35
N GLU A 434 -7.48 -6.25 9.70
CA GLU A 434 -6.86 -4.94 9.47
C GLU A 434 -7.28 -4.36 8.11
N LYS A 435 -7.53 -3.04 8.07
CA LYS A 435 -7.89 -2.32 6.83
C LYS A 435 -6.70 -1.65 6.17
N ILE A 436 -6.77 -1.55 4.85
CA ILE A 436 -5.73 -1.02 3.97
C ILE A 436 -6.30 0.16 3.17
N LEU A 437 -5.68 1.33 3.24
CA LEU A 437 -5.94 2.44 2.32
C LEU A 437 -5.08 2.25 1.06
N LEU A 438 -5.73 2.20 -0.10
CA LEU A 438 -5.08 2.02 -1.39
C LEU A 438 -5.96 2.59 -2.51
N SER A 439 -5.37 3.34 -3.44
CA SER A 439 -6.03 3.76 -4.67
C SER A 439 -6.15 2.58 -5.64
N THR A 440 -7.36 2.11 -5.89
CA THR A 440 -7.59 0.98 -6.83
C THR A 440 -7.50 1.42 -8.27
N SER A 441 -7.56 2.71 -8.57
CA SER A 441 -7.30 3.22 -9.92
C SER A 441 -5.83 3.07 -10.32
N PHE A 442 -4.90 3.10 -9.37
CA PHE A 442 -3.47 2.92 -9.61
C PHE A 442 -2.96 1.52 -9.24
N PHE A 443 -3.48 0.93 -8.16
CA PHE A 443 -2.98 -0.32 -7.58
C PHE A 443 -4.01 -1.46 -7.55
N ASN A 444 -4.95 -1.49 -8.51
CA ASN A 444 -6.00 -2.52 -8.56
C ASN A 444 -5.45 -3.96 -8.45
N SER A 445 -4.42 -4.25 -9.23
CA SER A 445 -3.73 -5.54 -9.27
C SER A 445 -2.99 -5.88 -7.98
N VAL A 446 -2.55 -4.89 -7.20
CA VAL A 446 -1.98 -5.13 -5.87
C VAL A 446 -3.03 -5.72 -4.94
N ALA A 447 -4.27 -5.19 -4.97
CA ALA A 447 -5.38 -5.75 -4.19
C ALA A 447 -5.67 -7.20 -4.63
N PHE A 448 -5.67 -7.47 -5.93
CA PHE A 448 -5.84 -8.83 -6.47
C PHE A 448 -4.74 -9.79 -6.01
N VAL A 449 -3.46 -9.42 -6.17
CA VAL A 449 -2.31 -10.31 -5.91
C VAL A 449 -2.06 -10.51 -4.42
N SER A 450 -2.46 -9.56 -3.56
CA SER A 450 -2.37 -9.71 -2.11
C SER A 450 -3.16 -10.92 -1.57
N GLY A 451 -4.25 -11.29 -2.26
CA GLY A 451 -5.16 -12.37 -1.85
C GLY A 451 -6.06 -12.00 -0.67
N HIS A 452 -6.00 -10.76 -0.18
CA HIS A 452 -6.87 -10.28 0.89
C HIS A 452 -8.30 -10.06 0.37
N PRO A 453 -9.34 -10.27 1.22
CA PRO A 453 -10.71 -9.92 0.87
C PRO A 453 -10.82 -8.45 0.44
N LEU A 454 -11.54 -8.18 -0.64
CA LEU A 454 -11.62 -6.83 -1.21
C LEU A 454 -12.28 -5.83 -0.25
N LYS A 455 -13.14 -6.30 0.67
CA LYS A 455 -13.69 -5.51 1.78
C LYS A 455 -12.67 -4.98 2.81
N GLN A 456 -11.40 -5.38 2.75
CA GLN A 456 -10.35 -4.77 3.59
C GLN A 456 -9.81 -3.46 3.00
N PHE A 457 -9.99 -3.25 1.70
CA PHE A 457 -9.43 -2.11 0.99
C PHE A 457 -10.39 -0.93 1.03
N VAL A 458 -9.93 0.17 1.61
CA VAL A 458 -10.56 1.49 1.48
C VAL A 458 -10.02 2.13 0.20
N HIS A 459 -10.91 2.35 -0.76
CA HIS A 459 -10.60 2.84 -2.10
C HIS A 459 -11.69 3.80 -2.60
N GLU A 460 -11.49 4.39 -3.77
CA GLU A 460 -12.33 5.45 -4.36
C GLU A 460 -13.81 5.05 -4.53
N GLY A 461 -14.10 3.74 -4.66
CA GLY A 461 -15.46 3.22 -4.76
C GLY A 461 -16.21 3.12 -3.42
N ALA A 462 -15.55 3.35 -2.28
CA ALA A 462 -16.16 3.43 -0.96
C ALA A 462 -16.41 4.90 -0.56
N SER A 463 -17.11 5.65 -1.42
CA SER A 463 -17.12 7.13 -1.51
C SER A 463 -17.09 7.88 -0.17
N ASP A 464 -17.99 7.55 0.75
CA ASP A 464 -18.14 8.30 2.00
C ASP A 464 -16.92 8.13 2.92
N MET A 465 -16.45 6.89 3.02
CA MET A 465 -15.31 6.55 3.87
C MET A 465 -13.99 6.87 3.18
N TRP A 466 -13.94 6.90 1.84
CA TRP A 466 -12.75 7.25 1.07
C TRP A 466 -12.27 8.67 1.40
N ALA A 467 -13.16 9.67 1.32
CA ALA A 467 -12.82 11.06 1.60
C ALA A 467 -12.38 11.24 3.07
N GLU A 468 -13.14 10.66 4.02
CA GLU A 468 -12.80 10.72 5.45
C GLU A 468 -11.45 10.06 5.76
N THR A 469 -11.17 8.93 5.11
CA THR A 469 -9.92 8.18 5.30
C THR A 469 -8.72 8.86 4.65
N LEU A 470 -8.88 9.57 3.53
CA LEU A 470 -7.79 10.36 2.95
C LEU A 470 -7.36 11.51 3.89
N ASP A 471 -8.32 12.17 4.54
CA ASP A 471 -8.05 13.30 5.44
C ASP A 471 -7.44 12.87 6.78
N ALA A 472 -7.89 11.71 7.31
CA ALA A 472 -7.50 11.19 8.62
C ALA A 472 -7.33 9.65 8.61
N PRO A 473 -6.33 9.10 7.88
CA PRO A 473 -6.18 7.67 7.67
C PRO A 473 -6.04 6.88 8.97
N GLU A 474 -5.39 7.46 9.99
CA GLU A 474 -5.20 6.84 11.31
C GLU A 474 -6.47 6.44 12.05
N LYS A 475 -7.63 7.01 11.68
CA LYS A 475 -8.92 6.68 12.29
C LYS A 475 -9.58 5.43 11.68
N HIS A 476 -9.23 5.09 10.45
CA HIS A 476 -9.97 4.09 9.67
C HIS A 476 -9.12 2.92 9.20
N VAL A 477 -7.82 3.12 9.02
CA VAL A 477 -6.91 2.11 8.47
C VAL A 477 -5.65 1.98 9.32
N LYS A 478 -5.06 0.79 9.30
CA LYS A 478 -3.74 0.55 9.88
C LYS A 478 -2.64 0.61 8.82
N TRP A 479 -2.97 0.25 7.58
CA TRP A 479 -2.03 0.14 6.48
C TRP A 479 -2.34 1.15 5.41
N VAL A 480 -1.30 1.77 4.84
CA VAL A 480 -1.42 2.71 3.73
C VAL A 480 -0.45 2.30 2.63
N VAL A 481 -0.96 2.17 1.42
CA VAL A 481 -0.19 1.92 0.20
C VAL A 481 -0.34 3.11 -0.73
N MET A 482 0.78 3.64 -1.21
CA MET A 482 0.81 4.83 -2.06
C MET A 482 1.98 4.77 -3.04
N ALA A 483 1.92 5.57 -4.11
CA ALA A 483 3.01 5.67 -5.07
C ALA A 483 4.33 6.13 -4.41
N ASN A 484 5.46 5.68 -4.94
CA ASN A 484 6.79 6.04 -4.44
C ASN A 484 7.32 7.37 -5.01
N GLY A 485 6.43 8.24 -5.50
CA GLY A 485 6.76 9.53 -6.09
C GLY A 485 5.51 10.27 -6.55
N ASP A 486 5.70 11.48 -7.08
CA ASP A 486 4.61 12.30 -7.59
C ASP A 486 4.13 11.82 -8.96
N THR A 487 3.31 10.77 -8.96
CA THR A 487 2.70 10.17 -10.16
C THR A 487 1.27 10.68 -10.41
N GLY A 488 0.79 11.64 -9.61
CA GLY A 488 -0.62 12.02 -9.58
C GLY A 488 -1.52 11.07 -8.79
N GLU A 489 -0.97 10.06 -8.12
CA GLU A 489 -1.71 9.10 -7.29
C GLU A 489 -2.33 9.78 -6.06
N SER A 490 -3.61 9.48 -5.81
CA SER A 490 -4.44 10.19 -4.84
C SER A 490 -3.97 10.09 -3.39
N VAL A 491 -3.58 8.91 -2.91
CA VAL A 491 -3.14 8.68 -1.53
C VAL A 491 -1.82 9.40 -1.30
N TYR A 492 -0.85 9.29 -2.20
CA TYR A 492 0.41 10.04 -2.14
C TYR A 492 0.17 11.56 -2.09
N ASN A 493 -0.73 12.06 -2.94
CA ASN A 493 -1.04 13.48 -3.02
C ASN A 493 -1.61 14.05 -1.71
N HIS A 494 -2.53 13.34 -1.04
CA HIS A 494 -3.17 13.80 0.21
C HIS A 494 -2.35 13.46 1.48
N THR A 495 -1.25 12.72 1.35
CA THR A 495 -0.41 12.33 2.50
C THR A 495 0.98 12.93 2.41
N LEU A 496 1.91 12.28 1.73
CA LEU A 496 3.32 12.70 1.67
C LEU A 496 3.54 14.00 0.90
N LYS A 497 2.71 14.30 -0.11
CA LYS A 497 2.86 15.53 -0.89
C LYS A 497 2.28 16.74 -0.18
N GLU A 498 1.10 16.61 0.43
CA GLU A 498 0.41 17.69 1.13
C GLU A 498 1.05 18.02 2.48
N ASP A 499 1.16 17.04 3.39
CA ASP A 499 1.78 17.25 4.70
C ASP A 499 2.53 15.99 5.18
N LYS A 500 3.73 15.80 4.62
CA LYS A 500 4.66 14.74 5.01
C LYS A 500 4.90 14.69 6.52
N LYS A 501 5.00 15.83 7.20
CA LYS A 501 5.33 15.85 8.64
C LYS A 501 4.16 15.33 9.46
N LYS A 502 2.93 15.77 9.17
CA LYS A 502 1.71 15.26 9.82
C LYS A 502 1.55 13.76 9.61
N PHE A 503 1.68 13.29 8.37
CA PHE A 503 1.54 11.86 8.06
C PHE A 503 2.59 11.00 8.78
N LEU A 504 3.87 11.37 8.67
CA LEU A 504 4.96 10.64 9.32
C LEU A 504 4.99 10.78 10.85
N LYS A 505 4.22 11.71 11.44
CA LYS A 505 3.99 11.75 12.89
C LYS A 505 3.25 10.47 13.33
N LYS A 506 2.25 10.03 12.56
CA LYS A 506 1.36 8.91 12.88
C LYS A 506 1.75 7.58 12.24
N TYR A 507 2.35 7.60 11.06
CA TYR A 507 2.71 6.39 10.31
C TYR A 507 4.22 6.18 10.25
N LYS A 508 4.65 4.91 10.18
CA LYS A 508 6.03 4.52 9.89
C LYS A 508 6.09 3.71 8.60
N GLN A 509 7.09 3.99 7.77
CA GLN A 509 7.33 3.22 6.56
C GLN A 509 7.92 1.87 6.93
N VAL A 510 7.37 0.79 6.38
CA VAL A 510 7.85 -0.58 6.62
C VAL A 510 8.43 -1.23 5.37
N TYR A 511 8.09 -0.69 4.19
CA TYR A 511 8.59 -1.19 2.91
C TYR A 511 8.70 -0.06 1.89
N ALA A 512 9.75 -0.11 1.07
CA ALA A 512 9.93 0.75 -0.09
C ALA A 512 10.26 -0.09 -1.32
N GLY A 513 9.29 -0.20 -2.22
CA GLY A 513 9.44 -0.86 -3.52
C GLY A 513 9.77 0.12 -4.64
N ASN A 514 9.91 -0.43 -5.84
CA ASN A 514 10.25 0.35 -7.05
C ASN A 514 9.13 1.27 -7.53
N HIS A 515 7.88 1.03 -7.11
CA HIS A 515 6.73 1.82 -7.55
C HIS A 515 5.80 2.25 -6.41
N ALA A 516 5.92 1.66 -5.22
CA ALA A 516 5.05 1.98 -4.09
C ALA A 516 5.75 1.90 -2.73
N PHE A 517 5.21 2.64 -1.77
CA PHE A 517 5.56 2.56 -0.35
C PHE A 517 4.45 1.88 0.45
N ILE A 518 4.84 1.17 1.50
CA ILE A 518 3.90 0.62 2.50
C ILE A 518 4.21 1.25 3.85
N PHE A 519 3.17 1.82 4.45
CA PHE A 519 3.20 2.39 5.78
C PHE A 519 2.27 1.62 6.71
N THR A 520 2.63 1.59 7.99
CA THR A 520 1.79 1.09 9.07
C THR A 520 1.63 2.15 10.15
N LEU A 521 0.48 2.16 10.82
CA LEU A 521 0.23 3.04 11.95
C LEU A 521 1.26 2.75 13.06
N LYS A 522 1.83 3.79 13.64
CA LYS A 522 2.78 3.64 14.75
C LYS A 522 2.07 3.10 15.99
N GLU A 523 2.76 2.22 16.68
CA GLU A 523 2.35 1.69 17.97
C GLU A 523 2.98 2.52 19.11
N ARG A 524 2.53 2.29 20.34
CA ARG A 524 3.04 2.99 21.53
C ARG A 524 4.56 2.82 21.74
N GLY A 525 5.17 1.76 21.23
CA GLY A 525 6.64 1.61 21.28
C GLY A 525 7.42 2.54 20.34
N ASP A 526 6.77 3.12 19.33
CA ASP A 526 7.42 3.86 18.24
C ASP A 526 7.57 5.36 18.51
N TYR A 527 6.86 5.93 19.49
CA TYR A 527 6.96 7.36 19.80
C TYR A 527 7.99 7.61 20.91
N VAL A 528 8.77 8.67 20.72
CA VAL A 528 9.59 9.29 21.75
C VAL A 528 8.70 10.24 22.56
N LEU A 529 8.90 10.32 23.87
CA LEU A 529 8.17 11.27 24.71
C LEU A 529 8.59 12.71 24.38
N GLY A 530 7.62 13.60 24.24
CA GLY A 530 7.82 15.02 23.99
C GLY A 530 7.28 15.89 25.12
N ILE A 531 7.42 17.21 24.97
CA ILE A 531 6.76 18.19 25.84
C ILE A 531 5.81 19.03 25.00
N GLU A 532 4.53 19.00 25.36
CA GLU A 532 3.50 19.89 24.82
C GLU A 532 2.80 20.57 26.01
N GLU A 533 2.61 21.90 25.92
CA GLU A 533 1.92 22.70 26.96
C GLU A 533 2.39 22.44 28.42
N LYS A 534 3.72 22.30 28.61
CA LYS A 534 4.36 22.00 29.93
C LYS A 534 4.00 20.63 30.52
N LYS A 535 3.50 19.71 29.71
CA LYS A 535 3.26 18.32 30.08
C LYS A 535 4.15 17.41 29.27
N ILE A 536 4.45 16.25 29.84
CA ILE A 536 5.11 15.16 29.11
C ILE A 536 4.02 14.46 28.31
N VAL A 537 4.22 14.26 27.02
CA VAL A 537 3.24 13.64 26.13
C VAL A 537 3.81 12.46 25.37
N PHE A 538 2.93 11.50 25.13
CA PHE A 538 3.13 10.35 24.27
C PHE A 538 2.31 10.56 22.98
N GLY A 539 2.97 11.03 21.91
CA GLY A 539 2.26 11.41 20.68
C GLY A 539 1.39 12.65 20.88
N GLU A 540 0.12 12.45 21.25
CA GLU A 540 -0.87 13.50 21.60
C GLU A 540 -1.53 13.24 22.96
N GLU A 541 -1.12 12.18 23.67
CA GLU A 541 -1.69 11.80 24.96
C GLU A 541 -0.80 12.24 26.12
N ASP A 542 -1.39 12.70 27.23
CA ASP A 542 -0.65 13.04 28.45
C ASP A 542 0.03 11.78 29.04
N PHE A 543 1.34 11.88 29.31
CA PHE A 543 2.11 10.86 30.01
C PHE A 543 2.41 11.30 31.44
N VAL A 544 1.69 10.73 32.42
CA VAL A 544 1.92 10.98 33.85
C VAL A 544 2.86 9.92 34.42
N ILE A 545 3.99 10.36 34.99
CA ILE A 545 5.01 9.49 35.58
C ILE A 545 4.50 8.89 36.90
N LYS A 546 4.47 7.56 36.95
CA LYS A 546 4.22 6.73 38.14
C LYS A 546 5.46 5.90 38.38
N GLY A 547 6.36 6.38 39.23
CA GLY A 547 7.71 5.86 39.24
C GLY A 547 8.26 5.40 40.58
N VAL A 548 9.39 4.72 40.48
CA VAL A 548 10.23 4.32 41.61
C VAL A 548 11.69 4.64 41.32
N ASN A 549 12.48 4.77 42.38
CA ASN A 549 13.93 4.82 42.31
C ASN A 549 14.53 3.46 42.68
N SER A 550 15.44 2.92 41.86
CA SER A 550 16.16 1.66 42.14
C SER A 550 17.66 1.88 41.91
N TYR A 551 18.38 2.20 42.99
CA TYR A 551 19.76 2.66 42.92
C TYR A 551 20.75 1.57 42.45
N ASP A 552 20.46 0.31 42.73
CA ASP A 552 21.29 -0.87 42.44
C ASP A 552 20.83 -1.64 41.20
N LEU A 553 19.83 -1.17 40.45
CA LEU A 553 19.18 -1.96 39.39
C LEU A 553 20.18 -2.56 38.38
N ALA A 554 21.12 -1.75 37.90
CA ALA A 554 22.13 -2.19 36.94
C ALA A 554 23.30 -2.99 37.55
N TYR A 555 23.33 -3.11 38.89
CA TYR A 555 24.31 -3.91 39.63
C TYR A 555 23.80 -5.31 39.98
N ARG A 556 22.52 -5.59 39.73
CA ARG A 556 21.87 -6.87 40.00
C ARG A 556 22.18 -7.91 38.91
N SER A 557 21.86 -9.17 39.20
CA SER A 557 21.87 -10.24 38.20
C SER A 557 20.75 -10.04 37.16
N GLU A 558 20.89 -10.66 35.99
CA GLU A 558 19.86 -10.62 34.93
C GLU A 558 18.48 -11.09 35.43
N ASP A 559 18.43 -12.17 36.21
CA ASP A 559 17.17 -12.70 36.77
C ASP A 559 16.50 -11.71 37.72
N GLU A 560 17.28 -11.02 38.56
CA GLU A 560 16.77 -10.00 39.48
C GLU A 560 16.29 -8.74 38.74
N ILE A 561 16.93 -8.38 37.62
CA ILE A 561 16.47 -7.28 36.74
C ILE A 561 15.13 -7.65 36.11
N ARG A 562 15.01 -8.86 35.55
CA ARG A 562 13.76 -9.35 34.93
C ARG A 562 12.61 -9.39 35.95
N SER A 563 12.84 -10.00 37.11
CA SER A 563 11.85 -10.04 38.20
C SER A 563 11.45 -8.64 38.66
N THR A 564 12.39 -7.69 38.70
CA THR A 564 12.07 -6.30 39.03
C THR A 564 11.09 -5.69 38.04
N PHE A 565 11.27 -5.89 36.73
CA PHE A 565 10.34 -5.36 35.73
C PHE A 565 8.97 -6.03 35.79
N ASP A 566 8.91 -7.34 36.04
CA ASP A 566 7.65 -8.05 36.27
C ASP A 566 6.86 -7.45 37.44
N ASP A 567 7.50 -7.34 38.61
CA ASP A 567 6.86 -6.87 39.83
C ASP A 567 6.43 -5.40 39.72
N LEU A 568 7.26 -4.54 39.12
CA LEU A 568 6.95 -3.13 38.92
C LEU A 568 5.80 -2.94 37.92
N HIS A 569 5.77 -3.72 36.84
CA HIS A 569 4.66 -3.70 35.89
C HIS A 569 3.35 -4.12 36.57
N MET A 570 3.38 -5.18 37.39
CA MET A 570 2.23 -5.62 38.20
C MET A 570 1.76 -4.53 39.18
N ALA A 571 2.68 -3.78 39.78
CA ALA A 571 2.38 -2.66 40.66
C ALA A 571 1.86 -1.41 39.91
N GLY A 572 1.78 -1.42 38.58
CA GLY A 572 1.33 -0.29 37.77
C GLY A 572 2.35 0.85 37.64
N VAL A 573 3.63 0.56 37.91
CA VAL A 573 4.75 1.48 37.69
C VAL A 573 4.99 1.60 36.19
N ASN A 574 5.20 2.82 35.71
CA ASN A 574 5.50 3.08 34.30
C ASN A 574 6.88 3.69 34.07
N THR A 575 7.59 4.10 35.13
CA THR A 575 8.90 4.77 35.01
C THR A 575 9.86 4.34 36.11
N VAL A 576 11.08 3.94 35.78
CA VAL A 576 12.11 3.58 36.76
C VAL A 576 13.31 4.51 36.64
N ARG A 577 13.67 5.19 37.74
CA ARG A 577 14.92 5.94 37.84
C ARG A 577 15.97 5.05 38.49
N PHE A 578 17.15 4.94 37.90
CA PHE A 578 18.22 4.10 38.42
C PHE A 578 19.59 4.74 38.24
N TRP A 579 20.56 4.35 39.06
CA TRP A 579 21.91 4.87 38.95
C TRP A 579 22.64 4.17 37.80
N PHE A 580 22.95 4.97 36.80
CA PHE A 580 23.80 4.57 35.70
C PHE A 580 25.14 5.29 35.84
N PHE A 581 25.79 5.02 36.97
CA PHE A 581 27.10 5.51 37.33
C PHE A 581 27.75 4.60 38.37
N GLY A 582 29.06 4.78 38.53
CA GLY A 582 29.84 4.13 39.56
C GLY A 582 31.31 4.18 39.20
N GLU A 583 32.14 4.69 40.09
CA GLU A 583 33.51 5.07 39.83
C GLU A 583 34.47 4.50 40.89
N GLY A 584 35.58 3.93 40.41
CA GLY A 584 36.77 3.68 41.23
C GLY A 584 36.80 2.33 41.97
N THR A 585 35.90 1.40 41.65
CA THR A 585 35.91 0.03 42.20
C THR A 585 35.84 -1.01 41.09
N LYS A 586 36.30 -2.24 41.33
CA LYS A 586 36.34 -3.30 40.30
C LYS A 586 34.96 -3.58 39.67
N ASP A 587 33.91 -3.56 40.49
CA ASP A 587 32.55 -3.96 40.08
C ASP A 587 31.66 -2.78 39.67
N SER A 588 32.21 -1.55 39.65
CA SER A 588 31.51 -0.33 39.21
C SER A 588 31.54 -0.14 37.70
N PHE A 589 30.67 0.75 37.17
CA PHE A 589 30.64 1.09 35.75
C PHE A 589 31.98 1.56 35.19
N GLN A 590 32.73 2.34 35.96
CA GLN A 590 34.08 2.81 35.64
C GLN A 590 35.09 2.40 36.71
N PRO A 591 35.73 1.23 36.60
CA PRO A 591 36.74 0.81 37.57
C PRO A 591 37.93 1.76 37.65
N THR A 592 38.35 2.31 36.52
CA THR A 592 39.38 3.36 36.41
C THR A 592 38.93 4.40 35.39
N ALA A 593 39.55 5.59 35.42
CA ALA A 593 39.19 6.68 34.51
C ALA A 593 39.29 6.23 33.03
N GLY A 594 38.16 6.26 32.31
CA GLY A 594 38.09 5.89 30.89
C GLY A 594 38.09 4.38 30.60
N SER A 595 38.02 3.53 31.63
CA SER A 595 37.80 2.09 31.49
C SER A 595 36.40 1.74 31.98
N PHE A 596 35.70 0.87 31.25
CA PHE A 596 34.28 0.58 31.48
C PHE A 596 34.05 -0.91 31.74
N ASN A 597 33.13 -1.21 32.66
CA ASN A 597 32.73 -2.58 32.98
C ASN A 597 31.60 -3.04 32.04
N GLU A 598 31.93 -3.96 31.13
CA GLU A 598 30.99 -4.45 30.12
C GLU A 598 29.79 -5.21 30.70
N GLU A 599 29.96 -5.94 31.80
CA GLU A 599 28.85 -6.64 32.48
C GLU A 599 27.78 -5.64 32.95
N ARG A 600 28.22 -4.53 33.53
CA ARG A 600 27.30 -3.46 33.98
C ARG A 600 26.61 -2.77 32.80
N LEU A 601 27.32 -2.60 31.69
CA LEU A 601 26.73 -2.04 30.47
C LEU A 601 25.73 -3.00 29.81
N GLN A 602 25.97 -4.31 29.84
CA GLN A 602 25.03 -5.34 29.39
C GLN A 602 23.77 -5.41 30.28
N ASN A 603 23.92 -5.22 31.59
CA ASN A 603 22.78 -5.05 32.48
C ASN A 603 21.93 -3.83 32.07
N THR A 604 22.57 -2.71 31.71
CA THR A 604 21.85 -1.54 31.18
C THR A 604 21.18 -1.82 29.83
N ASP A 605 21.84 -2.56 28.93
CA ASP A 605 21.25 -3.02 27.66
C ASP A 605 19.93 -3.79 27.90
N LEU A 606 19.96 -4.71 28.88
CA LEU A 606 18.80 -5.49 29.31
C LEU A 606 17.70 -4.61 29.91
N ILE A 607 18.04 -3.66 30.78
CA ILE A 607 17.08 -2.72 31.39
C ILE A 607 16.32 -1.95 30.30
N PHE A 608 17.00 -1.46 29.26
CA PHE A 608 16.35 -0.74 28.16
C PHE A 608 15.46 -1.66 27.31
N ALA A 609 15.92 -2.88 27.04
CA ALA A 609 15.14 -3.87 26.31
C ALA A 609 13.85 -4.27 27.07
N LEU A 610 13.95 -4.50 28.38
CA LEU A 610 12.81 -4.83 29.24
C LEU A 610 11.86 -3.64 29.39
N ALA A 611 12.36 -2.43 29.61
CA ALA A 611 11.52 -1.24 29.67
C ALA A 611 10.67 -1.10 28.40
N LYS A 612 11.26 -1.35 27.21
CA LYS A 612 10.50 -1.40 25.96
C LYS A 612 9.47 -2.53 25.93
N GLN A 613 9.84 -3.73 26.38
CA GLN A 613 8.96 -4.91 26.40
C GLN A 613 7.71 -4.70 27.28
N TYR A 614 7.86 -4.08 28.45
CA TYR A 614 6.77 -3.82 29.40
C TYR A 614 6.07 -2.46 29.18
N ASP A 615 6.43 -1.74 28.12
CA ASP A 615 5.93 -0.39 27.82
C ASP A 615 6.14 0.60 28.99
N MET A 616 7.28 0.45 29.64
CA MET A 616 7.78 1.30 30.70
C MET A 616 8.88 2.22 30.19
N LYS A 617 9.19 3.25 30.98
CA LYS A 617 10.28 4.18 30.71
C LYS A 617 11.35 4.13 31.78
N VAL A 618 12.54 4.62 31.45
CA VAL A 618 13.64 4.73 32.41
C VAL A 618 14.26 6.12 32.44
N ILE A 619 14.79 6.49 33.61
CA ILE A 619 15.58 7.70 33.83
C ILE A 619 16.95 7.28 34.38
N PRO A 620 17.96 7.09 33.53
CA PRO A 620 19.30 6.77 33.96
C PRO A 620 20.00 8.01 34.51
N VAL A 621 20.59 7.89 35.70
CA VAL A 621 21.36 8.98 36.32
C VAL A 621 22.84 8.85 35.98
N LEU A 622 23.48 9.93 35.53
CA LEU A 622 24.82 9.88 34.93
C LEU A 622 25.99 10.04 35.91
N ILE A 623 25.78 10.67 37.07
CA ILE A 623 26.80 10.80 38.12
C ILE A 623 26.15 11.08 39.48
N ASN A 624 26.83 10.70 40.56
CA ASN A 624 26.44 11.07 41.92
C ASN A 624 27.12 12.34 42.43
N ASN A 625 26.39 13.17 43.16
CA ASN A 625 26.99 14.20 44.02
C ASN A 625 27.72 13.59 45.21
N TRP A 626 27.20 12.50 45.75
CA TRP A 626 27.67 11.84 46.95
C TRP A 626 28.79 10.82 46.68
N PRO A 627 29.60 10.44 47.68
CA PRO A 627 30.70 9.48 47.49
C PRO A 627 30.23 8.03 47.33
N GLU A 628 28.97 7.71 47.59
CA GLU A 628 28.38 6.40 47.34
C GLU A 628 28.51 6.06 45.85
N TYR A 629 29.04 4.86 45.59
CA TYR A 629 29.47 4.41 44.27
C TYR A 629 30.56 5.28 43.61
N GLY A 630 31.25 6.16 44.34
CA GLY A 630 32.38 6.96 43.85
C GLY A 630 32.03 8.44 43.70
N GLY A 631 31.16 8.78 42.74
CA GLY A 631 30.63 10.11 42.50
C GLY A 631 31.65 11.14 42.03
N LYS A 632 31.28 12.42 42.06
CA LYS A 632 32.16 13.53 41.67
C LYS A 632 33.48 13.57 42.44
N GLU A 633 33.51 13.03 43.66
CA GLU A 633 34.73 12.91 44.46
C GLU A 633 35.76 11.99 43.79
N GLN A 634 35.33 10.87 43.22
CA GLN A 634 36.22 9.94 42.55
C GLN A 634 36.87 10.53 41.29
N TYR A 635 36.14 11.35 40.54
CA TYR A 635 36.70 12.09 39.41
C TYR A 635 37.83 13.03 39.82
N LEU A 636 37.71 13.67 40.98
CA LEU A 636 38.78 14.49 41.55
C LEU A 636 40.00 13.64 41.97
N ARG A 637 39.76 12.46 42.54
CA ARG A 637 40.83 11.52 42.89
C ARG A 637 41.62 11.05 41.67
N TRP A 638 40.94 10.76 40.55
CA TRP A 638 41.61 10.35 39.30
C TRP A 638 42.54 11.41 38.70
N ILE A 639 42.27 12.70 38.94
CA ILE A 639 43.14 13.80 38.50
C ILE A 639 44.16 14.21 39.57
N GLY A 640 44.39 13.37 40.58
CA GLY A 640 45.40 13.58 41.62
C GLY A 640 45.00 14.57 42.72
N LYS A 641 43.73 14.98 42.81
CA LYS A 641 43.24 15.82 43.91
C LYS A 641 42.79 14.96 45.08
N ASN A 642 43.03 15.44 46.31
CA ASN A 642 42.49 14.84 47.52
C ASN A 642 41.41 15.78 48.10
N PRO A 643 40.14 15.64 47.67
CA PRO A 643 39.10 16.62 47.97
C PRO A 643 38.76 16.75 49.46
N LYS A 644 39.01 15.76 50.33
CA LYS A 644 38.69 15.79 51.77
C LYS A 644 37.30 16.39 52.08
N GLY A 645 36.30 16.05 51.28
CA GLY A 645 34.93 16.58 51.40
C GLY A 645 34.69 17.99 50.81
N LYS A 646 35.65 18.59 50.11
CA LYS A 646 35.49 19.80 49.29
C LYS A 646 35.48 19.43 47.81
N THR A 647 34.29 19.29 47.24
CA THR A 647 34.12 18.68 45.92
C THR A 647 33.78 19.67 44.80
N ASP A 648 33.65 20.97 45.13
CA ASP A 648 33.31 22.02 44.15
C ASP A 648 34.29 22.15 42.99
N ALA A 649 35.54 21.72 43.18
CA ALA A 649 36.55 21.68 42.12
C ALA A 649 36.10 20.83 40.92
N PHE A 650 35.19 19.89 41.10
CA PHE A 650 34.64 19.09 40.01
C PHE A 650 33.91 19.95 38.96
N TYR A 651 33.22 21.01 39.42
CA TYR A 651 32.47 21.90 38.54
C TYR A 651 33.37 22.82 37.70
N THR A 652 34.60 23.08 38.15
CA THR A 652 35.48 24.07 37.53
C THR A 652 36.71 23.46 36.86
N ASP A 653 37.21 22.32 37.35
CA ASP A 653 38.42 21.69 36.85
C ASP A 653 38.25 21.10 35.46
N LYS A 654 39.11 21.52 34.52
CA LYS A 654 39.04 21.09 33.12
C LYS A 654 39.27 19.59 32.94
N ALA A 655 40.15 18.97 33.71
CA ALA A 655 40.47 17.55 33.59
C ALA A 655 39.33 16.68 34.14
N ALA A 656 38.75 17.06 35.29
CA ALA A 656 37.58 16.37 35.84
C ALA A 656 36.39 16.43 34.88
N LYS A 657 36.10 17.61 34.32
CA LYS A 657 35.06 17.80 33.30
C LYS A 657 35.33 16.98 32.03
N ALA A 658 36.58 16.90 31.58
CA ALA A 658 36.95 16.10 30.40
C ALA A 658 36.73 14.60 30.64
N LEU A 659 37.08 14.07 31.81
CA LEU A 659 36.80 12.68 32.17
C LEU A 659 35.29 12.39 32.21
N PHE A 660 34.49 13.30 32.75
CA PHE A 660 33.03 13.11 32.76
C PHE A 660 32.42 13.17 31.36
N LYS A 661 32.90 14.07 30.48
CA LYS A 661 32.50 14.08 29.07
C LYS A 661 32.89 12.78 28.35
N ASN A 662 34.04 12.20 28.66
CA ASN A 662 34.43 10.90 28.12
C ASN A 662 33.43 9.79 28.53
N TYR A 663 32.99 9.79 29.79
CA TYR A 663 31.94 8.89 30.25
C TYR A 663 30.62 9.07 29.47
N ILE A 664 30.14 10.31 29.36
CA ILE A 664 28.92 10.65 28.60
C ILE A 664 29.03 10.17 27.15
N ASN A 665 30.16 10.44 26.49
CA ASN A 665 30.39 10.02 25.11
C ASN A 665 30.31 8.49 24.96
N HIS A 666 30.98 7.76 25.84
CA HIS A 666 30.95 6.30 25.81
C HIS A 666 29.54 5.74 25.99
N VAL A 667 28.80 6.27 26.97
CA VAL A 667 27.43 5.85 27.25
C VAL A 667 26.51 6.14 26.07
N MET A 668 26.46 7.38 25.57
CA MET A 668 25.47 7.78 24.56
C MET A 668 25.74 7.20 23.17
N THR A 669 27.00 6.85 22.87
CA THR A 669 27.40 6.22 21.60
C THR A 669 27.39 4.70 21.64
N ARG A 670 27.19 4.08 22.82
CA ARG A 670 27.09 2.62 22.93
C ARG A 670 25.90 2.10 22.13
N GLN A 671 26.13 1.02 21.37
CA GLN A 671 25.08 0.23 20.74
C GLN A 671 24.61 -0.86 21.70
N ASN A 672 23.31 -0.86 22.00
CA ASN A 672 22.67 -1.87 22.82
C ASN A 672 22.78 -3.24 22.13
N THR A 673 23.28 -4.23 22.85
CA THR A 673 23.52 -5.60 22.33
C THR A 673 22.24 -6.36 21.99
N LEU A 674 21.10 -5.99 22.56
CA LEU A 674 19.80 -6.65 22.37
C LEU A 674 18.90 -5.94 21.35
N THR A 675 18.92 -4.60 21.31
CA THR A 675 18.04 -3.82 20.40
C THR A 675 18.75 -3.35 19.13
N HIS A 676 20.08 -3.43 19.10
CA HIS A 676 20.97 -2.93 18.03
C HIS A 676 20.87 -1.43 17.75
N LYS A 677 20.26 -0.65 18.64
CA LYS A 677 20.20 0.82 18.59
C LYS A 677 21.28 1.44 19.45
N THR A 678 21.74 2.65 19.12
CA THR A 678 22.53 3.41 20.10
C THR A 678 21.63 3.87 21.24
N TYR A 679 22.18 4.11 22.44
CA TYR A 679 21.38 4.61 23.55
C TYR A 679 20.67 5.94 23.21
N ALA A 680 21.29 6.81 22.40
CA ALA A 680 20.64 8.02 21.89
C ALA A 680 19.42 7.77 20.97
N GLN A 681 19.20 6.53 20.51
CA GLN A 681 18.06 6.09 19.67
C GLN A 681 17.05 5.23 20.43
N GLU A 682 17.25 4.97 21.73
CA GLU A 682 16.44 4.06 22.53
C GLU A 682 15.16 4.70 23.07
N THR A 683 14.01 4.41 22.46
CA THR A 683 12.71 4.97 22.86
C THR A 683 12.25 4.60 24.28
N ALA A 684 12.93 3.68 24.97
CA ALA A 684 12.69 3.32 26.37
C ALA A 684 13.20 4.38 27.36
N ILE A 685 14.17 5.20 26.97
CA ILE A 685 14.72 6.26 27.81
C ILE A 685 13.75 7.44 27.78
N LEU A 686 13.35 7.94 28.96
CA LEU A 686 12.52 9.14 29.08
C LEU A 686 13.41 10.38 29.16
N ALA A 687 14.35 10.36 30.10
CA ALA A 687 15.30 11.45 30.28
C ALA A 687 16.64 10.95 30.80
N TRP A 688 17.71 11.69 30.47
CA TRP A 688 18.98 11.61 31.18
C TRP A 688 18.94 12.51 32.41
N ASP A 689 19.18 11.93 33.59
CA ASP A 689 19.36 12.71 34.81
C ASP A 689 20.85 13.02 34.99
N ILE A 690 21.19 14.31 34.85
CA ILE A 690 22.58 14.74 34.72
C ILE A 690 23.41 14.43 35.96
N MET A 691 22.85 14.65 37.16
CA MET A 691 23.54 14.42 38.43
C MET A 691 22.51 14.22 39.53
N ASN A 692 22.70 13.16 40.33
CA ASN A 692 21.94 12.97 41.54
C ASN A 692 22.30 14.05 42.57
N GLU A 693 21.32 14.86 43.01
CA GLU A 693 21.41 15.78 44.15
C GLU A 693 22.63 16.72 44.15
N PRO A 694 22.81 17.57 43.11
CA PRO A 694 23.98 18.42 43.00
C PRO A 694 24.03 19.45 44.15
N ARG A 695 25.15 19.47 44.87
CA ARG A 695 25.44 20.41 45.96
C ARG A 695 26.75 21.16 45.74
N ILE A 696 26.81 22.36 46.29
CA ILE A 696 28.03 23.18 46.38
C ILE A 696 28.41 23.27 47.85
N ASP A 697 29.62 22.82 48.18
CA ASP A 697 30.14 22.77 49.55
C ASP A 697 30.64 24.16 50.01
N GLY A 698 31.14 24.96 49.07
CA GLY A 698 31.66 26.32 49.27
C GLY A 698 30.60 27.42 49.17
N LYS A 699 31.04 28.67 49.33
CA LYS A 699 30.16 29.86 49.27
C LYS A 699 29.84 30.31 47.85
N ASP A 700 30.64 29.91 46.86
CA ASP A 700 30.46 30.35 45.47
C ASP A 700 29.45 29.49 44.74
N LYS A 701 28.17 29.88 44.84
CA LYS A 701 27.08 29.19 44.15
C LYS A 701 27.09 29.39 42.62
N SER A 702 27.95 30.26 42.08
CA SER A 702 27.94 30.61 40.66
C SER A 702 28.55 29.53 39.75
N VAL A 703 29.30 28.57 40.31
CA VAL A 703 30.07 27.58 39.54
C VAL A 703 29.22 26.50 38.87
N ILE A 704 28.05 26.17 39.43
CA ILE A 704 27.23 25.05 38.94
C ILE A 704 26.53 25.35 37.62
N LYS A 705 26.09 26.59 37.40
CA LYS A 705 25.33 26.96 36.20
C LYS A 705 26.20 26.86 34.93
N PRO A 706 27.41 27.44 34.88
CA PRO A 706 28.31 27.24 33.74
C PRO A 706 28.65 25.76 33.50
N TRP A 707 28.87 24.99 34.58
CA TRP A 707 29.11 23.55 34.46
C TRP A 707 27.92 22.81 33.84
N LEU A 708 26.70 23.07 34.32
CA LEU A 708 25.49 22.43 33.80
C LEU A 708 25.25 22.80 32.34
N GLY A 709 25.40 24.08 31.98
CA GLY A 709 25.28 24.52 30.59
C GLY A 709 26.31 23.86 29.68
N GLU A 710 27.54 23.68 30.15
CA GLU A 710 28.58 22.96 29.41
C GLU A 710 28.27 21.47 29.22
N MET A 711 27.80 20.78 30.26
CA MET A 711 27.50 19.34 30.20
C MET A 711 26.25 19.06 29.37
N THR A 712 25.18 19.83 29.57
CA THR A 712 23.93 19.65 28.80
C THR A 712 24.13 19.98 27.33
N THR A 713 24.90 21.02 26.99
CA THR A 713 25.24 21.34 25.59
C THR A 713 26.04 20.20 24.94
N TYR A 714 26.98 19.59 25.67
CA TYR A 714 27.74 18.45 25.17
C TYR A 714 26.85 17.22 24.94
N ILE A 715 25.93 16.93 25.86
CA ILE A 715 24.94 15.86 25.68
C ILE A 715 24.10 16.10 24.42
N ARG A 716 23.65 17.34 24.17
CA ARG A 716 22.86 17.66 22.96
C ARG A 716 23.59 17.42 21.64
N THR A 717 24.93 17.39 21.64
CA THR A 717 25.68 17.02 20.43
C THR A 717 25.66 15.51 20.14
N LEU A 718 25.35 14.69 21.15
CA LEU A 718 25.32 13.24 21.08
C LEU A 718 23.87 12.69 21.04
N ASP A 719 22.95 13.37 21.72
CA ASP A 719 21.55 12.98 21.87
C ASP A 719 20.64 14.24 21.83
N ASN A 720 19.92 14.39 20.73
CA ASN A 720 18.91 15.44 20.52
C ASN A 720 17.48 14.91 20.62
N VAL A 721 17.30 13.68 21.13
CA VAL A 721 16.03 12.96 21.17
C VAL A 721 15.46 12.94 22.58
N HIS A 722 16.27 12.54 23.57
CA HIS A 722 15.79 12.35 24.95
C HIS A 722 15.75 13.64 25.75
N MET A 723 14.86 13.68 26.74
CA MET A 723 14.78 14.81 27.65
C MET A 723 15.98 14.85 28.61
N LEU A 724 16.31 16.02 29.15
CA LEU A 724 17.31 16.19 30.20
C LEU A 724 16.65 16.68 31.49
N THR A 725 17.05 16.12 32.62
CA THR A 725 16.61 16.54 33.95
C THR A 725 17.78 16.57 34.93
N ILE A 726 17.61 17.21 36.07
CA ILE A 726 18.64 17.27 37.11
C ILE A 726 17.97 17.41 38.48
N GLY A 727 18.08 16.36 39.30
CA GLY A 727 17.41 16.25 40.59
C GLY A 727 17.87 17.27 41.61
N THR A 728 17.01 18.21 42.01
CA THR A 728 17.34 19.20 43.04
C THR A 728 16.66 18.87 44.36
N GLU A 729 17.26 19.22 45.49
CA GLU A 729 16.68 18.94 46.81
C GLU A 729 16.64 20.19 47.70
N ARG A 730 15.77 20.15 48.70
CA ARG A 730 15.78 21.13 49.78
C ARG A 730 16.78 20.70 50.85
N THR A 731 17.66 21.61 51.24
CA THR A 731 18.59 21.40 52.36
C THR A 731 18.48 22.54 53.36
N SER A 732 19.14 22.41 54.52
CA SER A 732 19.25 23.52 55.48
C SER A 732 19.93 24.77 54.90
N SER A 733 20.74 24.61 53.84
CA SER A 733 21.51 25.69 53.19
C SER A 733 20.94 26.12 51.82
N ASN A 734 19.94 25.39 51.30
CA ASN A 734 19.30 25.66 50.02
C ASN A 734 17.78 25.52 50.15
N THR A 735 17.10 26.67 50.23
CA THR A 735 15.65 26.70 50.43
C THR A 735 14.87 26.65 49.12
N ASN A 736 15.36 27.29 48.05
CA ASN A 736 14.73 27.35 46.70
C ASN A 736 15.68 27.81 45.57
N GLU A 737 16.83 28.42 45.89
CA GLU A 737 17.74 29.05 44.92
C GLU A 737 18.33 28.04 43.94
N GLY A 738 18.71 26.85 44.42
CA GLY A 738 19.28 25.80 43.57
C GLY A 738 18.28 25.30 42.51
N HIS A 739 17.02 25.08 42.90
CA HIS A 739 15.99 24.67 41.94
C HIS A 739 15.73 25.74 40.88
N THR A 740 15.65 27.01 41.30
CA THR A 740 15.46 28.14 40.37
C THR A 740 16.56 28.21 39.32
N LEU A 741 17.81 28.03 39.72
CA LEU A 741 18.96 28.12 38.81
C LEU A 741 19.05 26.93 37.85
N LEU A 742 18.85 25.70 38.34
CA LEU A 742 19.02 24.48 37.54
C LEU A 742 17.83 24.25 36.60
N CYS A 743 16.60 24.51 37.05
CA CYS A 743 15.40 24.43 36.22
C CYS A 743 15.42 25.46 35.08
N ALA A 744 16.04 26.63 35.29
CA ALA A 744 16.14 27.68 34.28
C ALA A 744 17.15 27.38 33.16
N GLU A 745 17.98 26.35 33.26
CA GLU A 745 18.97 26.05 32.23
C GLU A 745 18.29 25.62 30.91
N PRO A 746 18.58 26.23 29.75
CA PRO A 746 17.79 26.05 28.53
C PRO A 746 17.65 24.61 28.05
N ASN A 747 18.70 23.79 28.21
CA ASN A 747 18.70 22.41 27.74
C ASN A 747 18.02 21.41 28.70
N ILE A 748 17.70 21.82 29.94
CA ILE A 748 16.92 21.00 30.88
C ILE A 748 15.46 21.07 30.46
N ASP A 749 14.84 19.93 30.18
CA ASP A 749 13.45 19.86 29.70
C ASP A 749 12.47 19.63 30.85
N ILE A 750 12.87 18.81 31.82
CA ILE A 750 12.05 18.49 33.01
C ILE A 750 12.73 19.07 34.24
N CYS A 751 12.05 19.99 34.91
CA CYS A 751 12.46 20.42 36.23
C CYS A 751 12.13 19.33 37.23
N SER A 752 13.01 19.03 38.17
CA SER A 752 12.77 17.99 39.16
C SER A 752 13.15 18.41 40.57
N VAL A 753 12.43 17.85 41.55
CA VAL A 753 12.68 18.10 42.96
C VAL A 753 12.58 16.82 43.80
N HIS A 754 13.39 16.75 44.84
CA HIS A 754 13.42 15.71 45.85
C HIS A 754 12.81 16.22 47.17
N VAL A 755 12.04 15.37 47.85
CA VAL A 755 11.38 15.70 49.12
C VAL A 755 11.70 14.64 50.18
N TYR A 756 12.63 14.98 51.05
CA TYR A 756 12.89 14.26 52.30
C TYR A 756 12.54 15.16 53.48
N LEU A 757 11.83 14.62 54.48
CA LEU A 757 11.33 15.42 55.60
C LEU A 757 12.44 15.90 56.55
N TYR A 758 13.59 15.25 56.49
CA TYR A 758 14.73 15.47 57.36
C TYR A 758 15.99 15.73 56.54
N ASP A 759 16.85 16.61 57.04
CA ASP A 759 18.24 16.79 56.60
C ASP A 759 19.11 16.23 57.73
N LYS A 760 19.64 15.02 57.51
CA LYS A 760 20.20 14.18 58.58
C LYS A 760 19.14 13.96 59.68
N GLU A 761 19.41 14.36 60.91
CA GLU A 761 18.46 14.23 62.03
C GLU A 761 17.54 15.44 62.18
N LYS A 762 17.78 16.53 61.43
CA LYS A 762 17.03 17.78 61.59
C LYS A 762 15.79 17.78 60.71
N LEU A 763 14.63 18.00 61.31
CA LEU A 763 13.37 18.14 60.58
C LEU A 763 13.38 19.42 59.72
N LEU A 764 13.32 19.27 58.39
CA LEU A 764 13.26 20.37 57.41
C LEU A 764 11.85 20.94 57.25
N PHE A 765 10.85 20.06 57.40
CA PHE A 765 9.44 20.37 57.21
C PHE A 765 8.71 20.17 58.53
N THR A 766 8.32 21.25 59.19
CA THR A 766 7.75 21.21 60.54
C THR A 766 6.25 20.88 60.57
N SER A 767 5.58 20.89 59.41
CA SER A 767 4.17 20.53 59.27
C SER A 767 3.84 20.09 57.83
N PRO A 768 2.72 19.37 57.59
CA PRO A 768 2.23 19.08 56.24
C PRO A 768 2.05 20.34 55.38
N ALA A 769 1.61 21.45 55.99
CA ALA A 769 1.48 22.73 55.31
C ALA A 769 2.83 23.25 54.78
N SER A 770 3.93 23.05 55.52
CA SER A 770 5.27 23.44 55.07
C SER A 770 5.75 22.64 53.85
N VAL A 771 5.34 21.36 53.73
CA VAL A 771 5.60 20.54 52.54
C VAL A 771 4.80 21.09 51.36
N LYS A 772 3.50 21.37 51.57
CA LYS A 772 2.62 21.94 50.54
C LYS A 772 3.15 23.29 50.02
N THR A 773 3.61 24.18 50.89
CA THR A 773 4.21 25.47 50.51
C THR A 773 5.45 25.29 49.64
N PHE A 774 6.31 24.33 50.00
CA PHE A 774 7.50 24.02 49.21
C PHE A 774 7.12 23.50 47.82
N LEU A 775 6.22 22.52 47.73
CA LEU A 775 5.74 21.98 46.45
C LEU A 775 5.10 23.07 45.58
N THR A 776 4.33 23.98 46.17
CA THR A 776 3.72 25.12 45.46
C THR A 776 4.79 26.05 44.92
N THR A 777 5.85 26.29 45.69
CA THR A 777 6.97 27.16 45.28
C THR A 777 7.75 26.56 44.12
N GLN A 778 8.06 25.26 44.17
CA GLN A 778 8.72 24.56 43.05
C GLN A 778 7.86 24.60 41.80
N LYS A 779 6.54 24.36 41.92
CA LYS A 779 5.63 24.44 40.79
C LYS A 779 5.64 25.82 40.14
N GLY A 780 5.60 26.88 40.96
CA GLY A 780 5.71 28.25 40.46
C GLY A 780 7.05 28.55 39.76
N ILE A 781 8.15 27.93 40.18
CA ILE A 781 9.46 28.05 39.51
C ILE A 781 9.40 27.39 38.12
N ALA A 782 8.94 26.14 38.05
CA ALA A 782 8.81 25.41 36.78
C ALA A 782 7.84 26.09 35.81
N ASP A 783 6.73 26.63 36.32
CA ASP A 783 5.74 27.35 35.50
C ASP A 783 6.31 28.61 34.85
N ARG A 784 7.15 29.37 35.59
CA ARG A 784 7.86 30.53 35.05
C ARG A 784 8.93 30.14 34.03
N ALA A 785 9.55 28.98 34.20
CA ALA A 785 10.48 28.41 33.22
C ALA A 785 9.77 27.81 32.00
N GLY A 786 8.44 27.60 32.07
CA GLY A 786 7.66 27.01 31.00
C GLY A 786 7.86 25.49 30.85
N LYS A 787 8.24 24.80 31.93
CA LYS A 787 8.66 23.39 31.90
C LYS A 787 7.80 22.49 32.80
N PRO A 788 7.65 21.20 32.47
CA PRO A 788 7.07 20.21 33.38
C PRO A 788 7.89 20.10 34.68
N LEU A 789 7.21 19.71 35.77
CA LEU A 789 7.83 19.48 37.07
C LEU A 789 7.58 18.05 37.55
N LEU A 790 8.66 17.35 37.88
CA LEU A 790 8.67 15.98 38.39
C LEU A 790 9.03 15.96 39.89
N LEU A 791 8.22 15.28 40.70
CA LEU A 791 8.63 14.89 42.05
C LEU A 791 9.50 13.63 41.92
N GLN A 792 10.80 13.82 41.70
CA GLN A 792 11.71 12.78 41.21
C GLN A 792 12.23 11.87 42.32
N GLU A 793 12.25 12.35 43.56
CA GLU A 793 12.42 11.50 44.73
C GLU A 793 11.56 12.00 45.88
N PHE A 794 10.93 11.10 46.61
CA PHE A 794 10.39 11.41 47.92
C PHE A 794 10.35 10.15 48.77
N GLY A 795 10.65 10.28 50.05
CA GLY A 795 10.76 9.16 50.96
C GLY A 795 10.48 9.56 52.39
N VAL A 796 9.87 8.65 53.15
CA VAL A 796 9.66 8.79 54.59
C VAL A 796 10.16 7.52 55.26
N SER A 797 11.10 7.66 56.19
CA SER A 797 11.65 6.52 56.92
C SER A 797 10.55 5.80 57.71
N LYS A 798 10.48 4.48 57.58
CA LYS A 798 9.54 3.60 58.30
C LYS A 798 9.71 3.66 59.83
N ASN A 799 10.86 4.13 60.30
CA ASN A 799 11.20 4.26 61.72
C ASN A 799 10.80 5.62 62.31
N THR A 800 10.12 6.47 61.53
CA THR A 800 9.66 7.79 61.97
C THR A 800 8.13 7.85 62.04
N LYS A 801 7.59 8.89 62.69
CA LYS A 801 6.15 9.22 62.66
C LYS A 801 5.98 10.72 62.42
N PRO A 802 6.32 11.22 61.23
CA PRO A 802 6.27 12.64 60.94
C PRO A 802 4.84 13.14 61.18
N TYR A 803 4.73 14.24 61.93
CA TYR A 803 3.44 14.87 62.27
C TYR A 803 2.46 13.94 63.02
N GLY A 804 2.94 12.86 63.65
CA GLY A 804 2.10 11.88 64.33
C GLY A 804 1.37 10.91 63.39
N LYS A 805 1.64 10.95 62.08
CA LYS A 805 1.07 10.04 61.08
C LYS A 805 1.98 8.86 60.79
N GLU A 806 1.38 7.78 60.27
CA GLU A 806 2.15 6.66 59.75
C GLU A 806 2.93 7.09 58.48
N PRO A 807 4.18 6.63 58.29
CA PRO A 807 4.99 7.05 57.14
C PRO A 807 4.36 6.78 55.78
N LEU A 808 3.64 5.66 55.62
CA LEU A 808 2.95 5.32 54.37
C LEU A 808 1.83 6.32 54.05
N GLU A 809 1.03 6.74 55.04
CA GLU A 809 0.01 7.77 54.87
C GLU A 809 0.65 9.11 54.48
N THR A 810 1.79 9.44 55.09
CA THR A 810 2.53 10.66 54.77
C THR A 810 3.06 10.65 53.32
N LEU A 811 3.52 9.51 52.81
CA LEU A 811 3.91 9.36 51.40
C LEU A 811 2.72 9.61 50.46
N GLN A 812 1.55 9.05 50.77
CA GLN A 812 0.32 9.25 49.99
C GLN A 812 -0.10 10.73 49.99
N ASP A 813 -0.01 11.43 51.12
CA ASP A 813 -0.31 12.85 51.24
C ASP A 813 0.61 13.72 50.34
N ILE A 814 1.91 13.41 50.31
CA ILE A 814 2.91 14.13 49.49
C ILE A 814 2.63 13.92 48.00
N SER A 815 2.45 12.67 47.57
CA SER A 815 2.16 12.31 46.18
C SER A 815 0.84 12.94 45.70
N SER A 816 -0.21 12.82 46.50
CA SER A 816 -1.51 13.44 46.20
C SER A 816 -1.43 14.96 46.10
N SER A 817 -0.64 15.59 46.96
CA SER A 817 -0.40 17.03 46.91
C SER A 817 0.31 17.44 45.61
N ALA A 818 1.35 16.72 45.20
CA ALA A 818 2.04 16.99 43.95
C ALA A 818 1.11 16.84 42.73
N ARG A 819 0.30 15.77 42.70
CA ARG A 819 -0.67 15.54 41.62
C ARG A 819 -1.72 16.65 41.52
N ASN A 820 -2.31 17.03 42.65
CA ASN A 820 -3.32 18.10 42.69
C ASN A 820 -2.76 19.46 42.26
N MET A 821 -1.44 19.64 42.33
CA MET A 821 -0.74 20.84 41.84
C MET A 821 -0.32 20.75 40.36
N GLY A 822 -0.62 19.65 39.67
CA GLY A 822 -0.28 19.46 38.26
C GLY A 822 1.20 19.14 38.02
N TYR A 823 1.84 18.39 38.93
CA TYR A 823 3.15 17.79 38.65
C TYR A 823 2.98 16.73 37.56
N SER A 824 4.02 16.54 36.74
CA SER A 824 4.05 15.54 35.66
C SER A 824 4.18 14.10 36.17
N GLY A 825 4.27 13.93 37.49
CA GLY A 825 4.27 12.64 38.16
C GLY A 825 5.10 12.65 39.44
N SER A 826 5.24 11.46 40.03
CA SER A 826 5.98 11.26 41.27
C SER A 826 6.73 9.93 41.25
N MET A 827 7.93 9.93 41.84
CA MET A 827 8.79 8.76 41.93
C MET A 827 9.24 8.53 43.37
N VAL A 828 8.81 7.42 43.96
CA VAL A 828 9.10 7.13 45.37
C VAL A 828 10.51 6.57 45.56
N TRP A 829 11.16 6.97 46.65
CA TRP A 829 12.41 6.37 47.12
C TRP A 829 12.08 5.32 48.21
N ASN A 830 12.34 4.04 48.00
CA ASN A 830 12.95 3.38 46.82
C ASN A 830 12.35 1.99 46.53
N TRP A 831 12.88 1.28 45.52
CA TRP A 831 12.53 -0.10 45.19
C TRP A 831 13.54 -1.09 45.77
N SER A 832 13.05 -2.19 46.36
CA SER A 832 13.85 -3.29 46.90
C SER A 832 13.28 -4.66 46.50
N ILE A 833 14.11 -5.54 45.99
CA ILE A 833 13.76 -6.95 45.69
C ILE A 833 13.54 -7.80 46.96
N LYS A 834 14.02 -7.32 48.11
CA LYS A 834 13.94 -8.00 49.41
C LYS A 834 13.16 -7.14 50.40
N GLU A 835 12.74 -7.77 51.49
CA GLU A 835 12.17 -7.04 52.63
C GLU A 835 13.08 -5.88 53.01
N ASP A 836 12.52 -4.68 53.04
CA ASP A 836 13.21 -3.46 53.44
C ASP A 836 12.48 -2.89 54.65
N ASN A 837 13.21 -2.48 55.69
CA ASN A 837 12.66 -1.84 56.89
C ASN A 837 13.11 -0.37 57.00
N SER A 838 13.62 0.22 55.91
CA SER A 838 14.11 1.59 55.82
C SER A 838 13.11 2.51 55.09
N PHE A 839 13.19 2.63 53.78
CA PHE A 839 12.38 3.50 52.92
C PHE A 839 11.64 2.71 51.81
N GLY A 840 12.08 1.50 51.49
CA GLY A 840 11.78 0.85 50.22
C GLY A 840 10.46 0.10 50.13
N PHE A 841 9.93 -0.03 48.92
CA PHE A 841 8.83 -0.94 48.60
C PHE A 841 9.39 -2.24 48.07
N SER A 842 8.75 -3.36 48.39
CA SER A 842 9.19 -4.69 47.98
C SER A 842 8.00 -5.59 47.67
N PRO A 843 8.11 -6.56 46.75
CA PRO A 843 7.07 -7.58 46.56
C PRO A 843 6.72 -8.32 47.86
N LYS A 844 7.68 -8.42 48.80
CA LYS A 844 7.51 -9.08 50.10
C LYS A 844 6.96 -8.16 51.20
N GLY A 845 6.86 -6.86 50.94
CA GLY A 845 6.57 -5.85 51.95
C GLY A 845 7.70 -5.67 52.98
N ASP A 846 7.39 -5.00 54.08
CA ASP A 846 8.19 -4.92 55.30
C ASP A 846 7.83 -6.06 56.27
N SER A 847 8.53 -6.14 57.41
CA SER A 847 8.28 -7.13 58.46
C SER A 847 6.86 -7.15 59.03
N ARG A 848 6.01 -6.17 58.70
CA ARG A 848 4.61 -6.03 59.13
C ARG A 848 3.62 -6.28 57.99
N GLY A 849 4.09 -6.66 56.80
CA GLY A 849 3.29 -6.91 55.61
C GLY A 849 2.82 -5.65 54.86
N LYS A 850 3.35 -4.46 55.19
CA LYS A 850 3.08 -3.19 54.49
C LYS A 850 4.16 -2.88 53.46
N TYR A 851 4.01 -1.85 52.63
CA TYR A 851 4.96 -1.46 51.58
C TYR A 851 5.12 -2.53 50.48
N ASN A 852 4.04 -3.28 50.22
CA ASN A 852 3.94 -4.25 49.13
C ASN A 852 3.56 -3.55 47.79
N LEU A 853 3.27 -4.34 46.75
CA LEU A 853 2.94 -3.82 45.42
C LEU A 853 1.65 -2.97 45.41
N ASP A 854 0.64 -3.33 46.22
CA ASP A 854 -0.62 -2.58 46.31
C ASP A 854 -0.39 -1.23 47.00
N ASP A 855 0.40 -1.22 48.07
CA ASP A 855 0.79 0.01 48.77
C ASP A 855 1.60 0.93 47.85
N LEU A 856 2.51 0.35 47.04
CA LEU A 856 3.27 1.09 46.04
C LEU A 856 2.34 1.73 45.01
N ASN A 857 1.42 0.96 44.45
CA ASN A 857 0.42 1.45 43.50
C ASN A 857 -0.37 2.62 44.09
N ALA A 858 -0.85 2.49 45.34
CA ALA A 858 -1.60 3.54 46.02
C ALA A 858 -0.81 4.83 46.23
N VAL A 859 0.51 4.75 46.41
CA VAL A 859 1.37 5.93 46.57
C VAL A 859 1.63 6.63 45.23
N ILE A 860 1.81 5.88 44.14
CA ILE A 860 2.20 6.46 42.83
C ILE A 860 1.01 6.75 41.90
N ARG A 861 -0.15 6.14 42.15
CA ARG A 861 -1.39 6.33 41.38
C ARG A 861 -2.05 7.63 41.73
#